data_AF-A0A158R615-F1
#
_entry.id   AF-A0A158R615-F1
#
_cell.length_a   1.000
_cell.length_b   1.000
_cell.length_c   1.000
_cell.angle_alpha   90.00
_cell.angle_beta   90.00
_cell.angle_gamma   90.00
#
_symmetry.space_group_name_H-M   'P 1'
#
loop_
_entity.id
_entity.type
_entity.pdbx_description
1 polymer ?
#
loop_
_entity_poly.entity_id
_entity_poly.type
_entity_poly.pdbx_seq_one_letter_code
_entity_poly.pdbx_strand_id
1 'polypeptide(L)'
;MEDGKIVLIGNDQDILHCGYGHALSDGGKRYPSADHYAHAMILTQLGLDEALILELLSSASSEVPIKANQLLRDNMPAGHDMNSLASYLQTSRQSYTMQGLRLRVEQDAAFEKALMATKDALLIVCDPRDTELGIGMDEATFLEWMAKEKADAEMLGYWMRNERLRPAALGHNQLGYFLMWLRYEVAEKKRAKLLSTQPIEVDGISTDQNGEPVRITTSDLVISLQGIFRPLSNYYALPFDMKGERYRSVEHYAYQRLFDALRLDDKCIEKLRTTVNPADVATVAARVFKQQKLNESVIESKMSRLDRWRQSAMKHKMTKNEGLQQLLLSTGHALLIDTVDGDSSWTCGVDELELQHLLTKQYINAKTIIDWITERVKPPTTVLHIVGNKTGLLLMELRAKFAASLSTQNRIPLVSPMASAAELRTLITSHMICFTVESVFHFLYPAMIRPPNSANPLPSPAHYVARHATKYFNMCPEDADWIMETPHSTECWYRLNVIIEKSTASLDKIQGWYMDERQRAIKVALGLMFEQHPPLMRALLDTQDALLAFCARFSSLEAELSIGMRERDLRSWLSQIDLDTKQLFDSTLRPLAFRPPYLGGNRLGSILMELRREFVLRGVFPHQLPELQIGVEAILGSESPAENYVASYPFDILDPDNFAALWANPFILLAKQKKDPDLWSQANSVKAAPKLISVDNSKLNCIIEELDATDRVTEEDLESFTVEDLRAVLMFIASRMRQRLADGETQQNEMNALAGEITQMQTMRRSLEEKKQQMDGSTTERRDKREQTLPPTRISPTPVNRSYSPPRKWERKSTSSSRRYSPDERPSSKRRSPPLKMTPVTPPRSNSPPPKQKPAKPPLEEGELSEGEIVSD
;
A
#
# COMPACT_ATOMS: atom_id res chain seq x y z
N MET A 1 5.78 23.97 3.08
CA MET A 1 6.96 23.91 3.95
C MET A 1 7.42 25.34 4.16
N GLU A 2 7.15 25.89 5.34
CA GLU A 2 7.67 27.20 5.79
C GLU A 2 8.27 26.94 7.18
N ASP A 3 9.56 26.58 7.21
CA ASP A 3 10.27 26.37 8.47
C ASP A 3 10.50 27.71 9.17
N GLY A 4 10.39 27.74 10.51
CA GLY A 4 10.78 28.89 11.33
C GLY A 4 9.66 29.66 12.06
N LYS A 5 8.45 29.11 12.20
CA LYS A 5 7.39 29.78 12.99
C LYS A 5 7.53 29.50 14.49
N ILE A 6 7.57 30.57 15.28
CA ILE A 6 7.43 30.55 16.73
C ILE A 6 5.98 30.94 17.06
N VAL A 7 5.35 30.25 18.00
CA VAL A 7 4.06 30.64 18.59
C VAL A 7 4.29 30.95 20.06
N LEU A 8 3.95 32.18 20.43
CA LEU A 8 3.99 32.65 21.82
C LEU A 8 2.64 32.30 22.46
N ILE A 9 2.72 31.73 23.66
CA ILE A 9 1.60 31.33 24.50
C ILE A 9 1.63 32.25 25.72
N GLY A 10 0.48 32.82 26.08
CA GLY A 10 0.35 33.71 27.22
C GLY A 10 0.42 32.99 28.58
N ASN A 11 -0.10 33.69 29.59
CA ASN A 11 -0.22 33.20 30.96
C ASN A 11 -1.45 32.28 31.14
N ASP A 12 -1.94 32.13 32.38
CA ASP A 12 -3.11 31.31 32.73
C ASP A 12 -4.44 31.70 32.07
N GLN A 13 -4.50 32.78 31.30
CA GLN A 13 -5.65 33.17 30.48
C GLN A 13 -5.57 32.65 29.02
N ASP A 14 -4.40 32.18 28.57
CA ASP A 14 -4.24 31.54 27.27
C ASP A 14 -4.80 30.11 27.30
N ILE A 15 -5.59 29.74 26.28
CA ILE A 15 -6.20 28.41 26.20
C ILE A 15 -5.15 27.30 26.29
N LEU A 16 -3.94 27.47 25.74
CA LEU A 16 -2.89 26.46 25.74
C LEU A 16 -2.16 26.35 27.10
N HIS A 17 -2.34 27.29 28.02
CA HIS A 17 -1.69 27.25 29.33
C HIS A 17 -2.29 26.16 30.24
N CYS A 18 -1.48 25.52 31.09
CA CYS A 18 -1.95 24.49 32.04
C CYS A 18 -2.88 25.06 33.13
N GLY A 19 -2.68 26.34 33.47
CA GLY A 19 -3.53 27.09 34.40
C GLY A 19 -4.91 27.48 33.86
N TYR A 20 -5.16 27.39 32.55
CA TYR A 20 -6.43 27.82 31.96
C TYR A 20 -7.63 27.10 32.58
N GLY A 21 -8.68 27.86 32.90
CA GLY A 21 -9.89 27.38 33.57
C GLY A 21 -10.75 26.47 32.70
N HIS A 22 -10.36 25.20 32.58
CA HIS A 22 -11.18 24.13 32.03
C HIS A 22 -11.25 22.95 33.00
N ALA A 23 -12.45 22.64 33.48
CA ALA A 23 -12.65 21.67 34.54
C ALA A 23 -12.53 20.21 34.04
N LEU A 24 -11.47 19.53 34.44
CA LEU A 24 -11.15 18.14 34.12
C LEU A 24 -11.85 17.16 35.06
N SER A 25 -12.17 15.97 34.58
CA SER A 25 -12.71 14.87 35.38
C SER A 25 -11.77 13.65 35.34
N ASP A 26 -11.39 13.12 36.51
CA ASP A 26 -10.57 11.91 36.65
C ASP A 26 -10.90 11.19 37.96
N GLY A 27 -10.98 9.85 37.92
CA GLY A 27 -11.31 9.02 39.09
C GLY A 27 -12.63 9.36 39.80
N GLY A 28 -13.58 10.02 39.12
CA GLY A 28 -14.82 10.53 39.70
C GLY A 28 -14.69 11.88 40.44
N LYS A 29 -13.49 12.47 40.50
CA LYS A 29 -13.23 13.82 41.02
C LYS A 29 -13.14 14.84 39.88
N ARG A 30 -13.34 16.13 40.20
CA ARG A 30 -13.30 17.23 39.24
C ARG A 30 -12.26 18.28 39.66
N TYR A 31 -11.42 18.71 38.72
CA TYR A 31 -10.27 19.59 38.94
C TYR A 31 -10.43 20.85 38.06
N PRO A 32 -10.33 22.09 38.58
CA PRO A 32 -10.63 23.29 37.78
C PRO A 32 -9.70 23.59 36.59
N SER A 33 -8.48 23.06 36.58
CA SER A 33 -7.53 23.13 35.46
C SER A 33 -6.52 21.97 35.52
N ALA A 34 -5.65 21.85 34.50
CA ALA A 34 -4.55 20.89 34.50
C ALA A 34 -3.50 21.19 35.60
N ASP A 35 -3.33 22.47 35.97
CA ASP A 35 -2.43 22.87 37.06
C ASP A 35 -2.99 22.47 38.44
N HIS A 36 -4.31 22.64 38.65
CA HIS A 36 -4.99 22.13 39.84
C HIS A 36 -4.87 20.60 39.96
N TYR A 37 -5.04 19.87 38.85
CA TYR A 37 -4.82 18.42 38.81
C TYR A 37 -3.39 18.05 39.22
N ALA A 38 -2.40 18.73 38.64
CA ALA A 38 -0.99 18.45 38.90
C ALA A 38 -0.64 18.63 40.38
N HIS A 39 -0.99 19.78 40.96
CA HIS A 39 -0.71 20.06 42.37
C HIS A 39 -1.55 19.20 43.32
N ALA A 40 -2.82 18.90 43.01
CA ALA A 40 -3.63 17.98 43.81
C ALA A 40 -3.03 16.56 43.85
N MET A 41 -2.53 16.05 42.72
CA MET A 41 -1.89 14.72 42.68
C MET A 41 -0.59 14.65 43.50
N ILE A 42 0.22 15.72 43.48
CA ILE A 42 1.43 15.82 44.32
C ILE A 42 1.05 15.74 45.81
N LEU A 43 0.10 16.57 46.26
CA LEU A 43 -0.30 16.59 47.67
C LEU A 43 -0.94 15.24 48.09
N THR A 44 -1.73 14.62 47.21
CA THR A 44 -2.30 13.29 47.43
C THR A 44 -1.21 12.22 47.62
N GLN A 45 -0.17 12.21 46.78
CA GLN A 45 0.92 11.23 46.90
C GLN A 45 1.82 11.47 48.12
N LEU A 46 1.94 12.72 48.58
CA LEU A 46 2.63 13.05 49.84
C LEU A 46 1.78 12.74 51.08
N GLY A 47 0.55 12.23 50.92
CA GLY A 47 -0.30 11.75 52.00
C GLY A 47 -1.08 12.85 52.74
N LEU A 48 -1.28 14.02 52.12
CA LEU A 48 -2.09 15.09 52.72
C LEU A 48 -3.59 14.78 52.65
N ASP A 49 -4.33 15.22 53.67
CA ASP A 49 -5.76 15.01 53.80
C ASP A 49 -6.59 15.61 52.66
N GLU A 50 -7.69 14.94 52.32
CA GLU A 50 -8.60 15.34 51.25
C GLU A 50 -9.23 16.73 51.46
N ALA A 51 -9.38 17.18 52.72
CA ALA A 51 -9.83 18.53 53.03
C ALA A 51 -8.87 19.62 52.51
N LEU A 52 -7.55 19.38 52.59
CA LEU A 52 -6.52 20.31 52.08
C LEU A 52 -6.48 20.32 50.55
N ILE A 53 -6.76 19.17 49.93
CA ILE A 53 -6.91 19.07 48.47
C ILE A 53 -8.13 19.89 48.03
N LEU A 54 -9.28 19.79 48.71
CA LEU A 54 -10.47 20.59 48.41
C LEU A 54 -10.21 22.10 48.59
N GLU A 55 -9.41 22.50 49.57
CA GLU A 55 -8.97 23.90 49.74
C GLU A 55 -8.14 24.37 48.53
N LEU A 56 -7.18 23.56 48.07
CA LEU A 56 -6.43 23.85 46.84
C LEU A 56 -7.35 24.00 45.61
N LEU A 57 -8.32 23.10 45.44
CA LEU A 57 -9.29 23.13 44.33
C LEU A 57 -10.26 24.31 44.38
N SER A 58 -10.30 25.07 45.48
CA SER A 58 -11.08 26.31 45.61
C SER A 58 -10.32 27.58 45.25
N SER A 59 -9.01 27.48 44.97
CA SER A 59 -8.13 28.61 44.68
C SER A 59 -8.26 29.11 43.24
N ALA A 60 -7.79 30.34 42.97
CA ALA A 60 -7.63 30.81 41.59
C ALA A 60 -6.42 30.12 40.93
N SER A 61 -6.51 29.80 39.63
CA SER A 61 -5.40 29.14 38.89
C SER A 61 -4.05 29.84 39.02
N SER A 62 -4.04 31.17 39.05
CA SER A 62 -2.83 31.99 39.23
C SER A 62 -2.16 31.83 40.60
N GLU A 63 -2.85 31.27 41.59
CA GLU A 63 -2.41 31.10 42.97
C GLU A 63 -2.13 29.63 43.35
N VAL A 64 -2.53 28.67 42.51
CA VAL A 64 -2.40 27.22 42.78
C VAL A 64 -0.98 26.81 43.19
N PRO A 65 0.11 27.22 42.50
CA PRO A 65 1.46 26.83 42.91
C PRO A 65 1.86 27.44 44.26
N ILE A 66 1.39 28.65 44.58
CA ILE A 66 1.66 29.32 45.86
C ILE A 66 0.90 28.61 46.99
N LYS A 67 -0.40 28.35 46.78
CA LYS A 67 -1.25 27.69 47.76
C LYS A 67 -0.82 26.25 48.03
N ALA A 68 -0.45 25.49 46.99
CA ALA A 68 0.08 24.14 47.15
C ALA A 68 1.38 24.12 47.96
N ASN A 69 2.29 25.08 47.73
CA ASN A 69 3.51 25.23 48.53
C ASN A 69 3.21 25.63 49.99
N GLN A 70 2.19 26.46 50.24
CA GLN A 70 1.75 26.79 51.60
C GLN A 70 1.20 25.54 52.30
N LEU A 71 0.23 24.85 51.70
CA LEU A 71 -0.40 23.66 52.26
C LEU A 71 0.63 22.55 52.57
N LEU A 72 1.63 22.37 51.69
CA LEU A 72 2.72 21.42 51.93
C LEU A 72 3.64 21.86 53.08
N ARG A 73 3.98 23.14 53.20
CA ARG A 73 4.81 23.66 54.31
C ARG A 73 4.12 23.52 55.66
N ASP A 74 2.82 23.80 55.69
CA ASP A 74 2.01 23.73 56.90
C ASP A 74 1.74 22.27 57.34
N ASN A 75 1.88 21.29 56.42
CA ASN A 75 1.61 19.86 56.62
C ASN A 75 2.77 18.97 56.13
N MET A 76 4.01 19.34 56.45
CA MET A 76 5.22 18.66 55.94
C MET A 76 5.29 17.19 56.39
N PRO A 77 5.52 16.21 55.49
CA PRO A 77 5.69 14.80 55.85
C PRO A 77 6.86 14.58 56.82
N ALA A 78 6.66 13.67 57.78
CA ALA A 78 7.65 13.39 58.82
C ALA A 78 8.99 12.92 58.23
N GLY A 79 10.09 13.59 58.62
CA GLY A 79 11.44 13.29 58.13
C GLY A 79 11.84 14.01 56.83
N HIS A 80 10.95 14.83 56.26
CA HIS A 80 11.21 15.61 55.05
C HIS A 80 11.24 17.12 55.32
N ASP A 81 12.02 17.83 54.51
CA ASP A 81 11.97 19.28 54.34
C ASP A 81 11.85 19.65 52.84
N MET A 82 11.62 20.93 52.54
CA MET A 82 11.49 21.43 51.17
C MET A 82 12.73 21.14 50.29
N ASN A 83 13.93 21.03 50.88
CA ASN A 83 15.15 20.74 50.14
C ASN A 83 15.22 19.26 49.75
N SER A 84 14.89 18.36 50.68
CA SER A 84 14.82 16.92 50.47
C SER A 84 13.77 16.52 49.42
N LEU A 85 12.66 17.27 49.35
CA LEU A 85 11.58 17.05 48.40
C LEU A 85 11.77 17.80 47.07
N ALA A 86 12.71 18.75 46.95
CA ALA A 86 12.83 19.63 45.78
C ALA A 86 12.86 18.87 44.44
N SER A 87 13.70 17.82 44.33
CA SER A 87 13.80 16.98 43.13
C SER A 87 12.52 16.18 42.85
N TYR A 88 11.86 15.67 43.89
CA TYR A 88 10.58 14.97 43.77
C TYR A 88 9.47 15.91 43.32
N LEU A 89 9.34 17.09 43.94
CA LEU A 89 8.34 18.10 43.59
C LEU A 89 8.50 18.55 42.14
N GLN A 90 9.73 18.81 41.70
CA GLN A 90 10.04 19.18 40.32
C GLN A 90 9.63 18.07 39.33
N THR A 91 10.07 16.84 39.57
CA THR A 91 9.78 15.69 38.68
C THR A 91 8.29 15.36 38.64
N SER A 92 7.63 15.37 39.80
CA SER A 92 6.19 15.08 39.93
C SER A 92 5.34 16.17 39.29
N ARG A 93 5.72 17.46 39.43
CA ARG A 93 5.06 18.57 38.74
C ARG A 93 5.06 18.36 37.23
N GLN A 94 6.23 18.10 36.65
CA GLN A 94 6.38 17.81 35.22
C GLN A 94 5.50 16.61 34.77
N SER A 95 5.54 15.51 35.52
CA SER A 95 4.75 14.31 35.22
C SER A 95 3.24 14.54 35.29
N TYR A 96 2.74 15.16 36.37
CA TYR A 96 1.30 15.36 36.54
C TYR A 96 0.74 16.52 35.72
N THR A 97 1.52 17.54 35.39
CA THR A 97 1.13 18.54 34.38
C THR A 97 0.93 17.88 33.02
N MET A 98 1.84 17.01 32.57
CA MET A 98 1.66 16.24 31.33
C MET A 98 0.40 15.34 31.39
N GLN A 99 0.16 14.65 32.51
CA GLN A 99 -1.05 13.82 32.68
C GLN A 99 -2.35 14.65 32.67
N GLY A 100 -2.37 15.81 33.34
CA GLY A 100 -3.49 16.75 33.31
C GLY A 100 -3.75 17.32 31.92
N LEU A 101 -2.70 17.61 31.15
CA LEU A 101 -2.84 18.06 29.75
C LEU A 101 -3.37 16.94 28.83
N ARG A 102 -2.96 15.67 29.04
CA ARG A 102 -3.55 14.52 28.32
C ARG A 102 -5.04 14.38 28.60
N LEU A 103 -5.45 14.43 29.86
CA LEU A 103 -6.88 14.44 30.24
C LEU A 103 -7.61 15.61 29.59
N ARG A 104 -6.99 16.79 29.55
CA ARG A 104 -7.55 17.98 28.91
C ARG A 104 -7.75 17.82 27.41
N VAL A 105 -6.80 17.26 26.68
CA VAL A 105 -6.96 16.95 25.25
C VAL A 105 -8.20 16.09 24.97
N GLU A 106 -8.50 15.13 25.84
CA GLU A 106 -9.62 14.21 25.65
C GLU A 106 -10.98 14.80 26.07
N GLN A 107 -10.98 15.91 26.81
CA GLN A 107 -12.20 16.52 27.39
C GLN A 107 -12.49 17.94 26.84
N ASP A 108 -11.47 18.67 26.37
CA ASP A 108 -11.53 20.05 25.87
C ASP A 108 -11.21 20.10 24.36
N ALA A 109 -12.25 19.97 23.53
CA ALA A 109 -12.14 20.04 22.08
C ALA A 109 -11.65 21.41 21.56
N ALA A 110 -11.78 22.49 22.35
CA ALA A 110 -11.26 23.80 21.98
C ALA A 110 -9.75 23.86 22.20
N PHE A 111 -9.24 23.32 23.31
CA PHE A 111 -7.81 23.12 23.54
C PHE A 111 -7.18 22.23 22.47
N GLU A 112 -7.78 21.08 22.16
CA GLU A 112 -7.27 20.18 21.13
C GLU A 112 -7.16 20.90 19.77
N LYS A 113 -8.21 21.64 19.39
CA LYS A 113 -8.22 22.43 18.14
C LYS A 113 -7.14 23.51 18.13
N ALA A 114 -6.98 24.25 19.22
CA ALA A 114 -5.95 25.28 19.35
C ALA A 114 -4.54 24.68 19.25
N LEU A 115 -4.30 23.56 19.93
CA LEU A 115 -3.01 22.87 19.94
C LEU A 115 -2.62 22.38 18.54
N MET A 116 -3.56 21.74 17.84
CA MET A 116 -3.31 21.26 16.47
C MET A 116 -3.16 22.41 15.46
N ALA A 117 -3.78 23.58 15.68
CA ALA A 117 -3.63 24.74 14.80
C ALA A 117 -2.20 25.31 14.77
N THR A 118 -1.37 25.01 15.78
CA THR A 118 0.04 25.45 15.85
C THR A 118 0.97 24.73 14.85
N LYS A 119 0.51 23.64 14.19
CA LYS A 119 1.28 22.86 13.19
C LYS A 119 2.68 22.49 13.70
N ASP A 120 3.74 22.81 12.97
CA ASP A 120 5.13 22.48 13.32
C ASP A 120 5.85 23.57 14.12
N ALA A 121 5.13 24.61 14.56
CA ALA A 121 5.73 25.76 15.24
C ALA A 121 6.38 25.39 16.59
N LEU A 122 7.45 26.10 16.92
CA LEU A 122 8.07 26.10 18.25
C LEU A 122 7.15 26.83 19.22
N LEU A 123 6.74 26.18 20.31
CA LEU A 123 5.84 26.74 21.32
C LEU A 123 6.63 27.34 22.48
N ILE A 124 6.43 28.62 22.77
CA ILE A 124 7.10 29.37 23.85
C ILE A 124 6.05 29.88 24.82
N VAL A 125 6.17 29.54 26.11
CA VAL A 125 5.22 29.95 27.16
C VAL A 125 5.75 31.16 27.92
N CYS A 126 5.19 32.32 27.60
CA CYS A 126 5.54 33.64 28.13
C CYS A 126 4.82 33.93 29.46
N ASP A 127 5.03 33.08 30.48
CA ASP A 127 4.63 33.39 31.85
C ASP A 127 5.82 34.00 32.63
N PRO A 128 5.74 35.27 33.09
CA PRO A 128 6.79 35.90 33.87
C PRO A 128 6.92 35.35 35.31
N ARG A 129 5.95 34.57 35.79
CA ARG A 129 5.95 33.99 37.15
C ARG A 129 6.65 32.63 37.22
N ASP A 130 6.86 31.96 36.09
CA ASP A 130 7.37 30.58 36.04
C ASP A 130 8.54 30.45 35.05
N THR A 131 9.73 30.19 35.59
CA THR A 131 10.98 29.95 34.85
C THR A 131 11.24 28.46 34.54
N GLU A 132 10.35 27.57 34.99
CA GLU A 132 10.41 26.12 34.75
C GLU A 132 9.42 25.71 33.66
N LEU A 133 8.12 25.91 33.88
CA LEU A 133 7.10 25.62 32.87
C LEU A 133 7.13 26.66 31.75
N GLY A 134 7.33 27.93 32.09
CA GLY A 134 7.50 29.03 31.16
C GLY A 134 8.96 29.44 30.90
N ILE A 135 9.14 30.55 30.19
CA ILE A 135 10.44 31.19 30.00
C ILE A 135 10.79 32.23 31.09
N GLY A 136 9.87 32.57 32.01
CA GLY A 136 10.09 33.61 33.02
C GLY A 136 10.07 35.04 32.49
N MET A 137 9.43 35.27 31.35
CA MET A 137 9.24 36.59 30.71
C MET A 137 7.82 36.69 30.18
N ASP A 138 7.27 37.90 30.10
CA ASP A 138 6.09 38.18 29.28
C ASP A 138 6.46 38.30 27.79
N GLU A 139 5.42 38.36 26.94
CA GLU A 139 5.56 38.36 25.48
C GLU A 139 6.38 39.55 24.95
N ALA A 140 6.16 40.74 25.50
CA ALA A 140 6.85 41.97 25.08
C ALA A 140 8.34 41.92 25.46
N THR A 141 8.64 41.51 26.69
CA THR A 141 10.00 41.35 27.22
C THR A 141 10.77 40.30 26.43
N PHE A 142 10.12 39.18 26.07
CA PHE A 142 10.75 38.13 25.27
C PHE A 142 11.06 38.58 23.84
N LEU A 143 10.16 39.33 23.20
CA LEU A 143 10.38 39.87 21.86
C LEU A 143 11.54 40.89 21.84
N GLU A 144 11.64 41.78 22.83
CA GLU A 144 12.78 42.71 22.96
C GLU A 144 14.09 41.94 23.19
N TRP A 145 14.06 40.91 24.05
CA TRP A 145 15.21 40.06 24.33
C TRP A 145 15.67 39.29 23.08
N MET A 146 14.76 38.68 22.32
CA MET A 146 15.10 38.02 21.04
C MET A 146 15.73 38.98 20.04
N ALA A 147 15.18 40.20 19.91
CA ALA A 147 15.71 41.21 18.99
C ALA A 147 17.14 41.66 19.38
N LYS A 148 17.42 41.74 20.69
CA LYS A 148 18.74 42.08 21.23
C LYS A 148 19.77 40.97 21.03
N GLU A 149 19.42 39.73 21.36
CA GLU A 149 20.31 38.57 21.23
C GLU A 149 20.39 38.02 19.79
N LYS A 150 19.51 38.51 18.90
CA LYS A 150 19.32 38.03 17.51
C LYS A 150 18.99 36.54 17.44
N ALA A 151 18.20 36.07 18.41
CA ALA A 151 17.78 34.68 18.49
C ALA A 151 16.68 34.38 17.46
N ASP A 152 16.78 33.23 16.80
CA ASP A 152 15.74 32.67 15.91
C ASP A 152 15.18 31.36 16.48
N ALA A 153 14.23 30.75 15.75
CA ALA A 153 13.59 29.51 16.16
C ALA A 153 14.57 28.32 16.28
N GLU A 154 15.63 28.28 15.46
CA GLU A 154 16.62 27.20 15.48
C GLU A 154 17.56 27.36 16.69
N MET A 155 18.03 28.58 16.97
CA MET A 155 18.84 28.91 18.13
C MET A 155 18.09 28.68 19.45
N LEU A 156 16.81 29.08 19.54
CA LEU A 156 15.94 28.77 20.68
C LEU A 156 15.76 27.25 20.86
N GLY A 157 15.44 26.54 19.78
CA GLY A 157 15.29 25.07 19.80
C GLY A 157 16.57 24.36 20.22
N TYR A 158 17.74 24.88 19.84
CA TYR A 158 19.04 24.40 20.27
C TYR A 158 19.28 24.63 21.76
N TRP A 159 19.00 25.83 22.28
CA TRP A 159 19.14 26.14 23.70
C TRP A 159 18.20 25.34 24.60
N MET A 160 16.96 25.10 24.16
CA MET A 160 15.99 24.27 24.91
C MET A 160 16.42 22.80 25.01
N ARG A 161 17.19 22.29 24.04
CA ARG A 161 17.78 20.94 24.10
C ARG A 161 19.11 20.88 24.89
N ASN A 162 19.74 22.01 25.17
CA ASN A 162 21.09 22.09 25.74
C ASN A 162 21.15 23.06 26.93
N GLU A 163 20.67 22.62 28.10
CA GLU A 163 20.60 23.43 29.32
C GLU A 163 21.91 24.16 29.68
N ARG A 164 23.07 23.52 29.45
CA ARG A 164 24.40 24.09 29.73
C ARG A 164 24.77 25.30 28.87
N LEU A 165 24.10 25.48 27.73
CA LEU A 165 24.37 26.54 26.76
C LEU A 165 23.20 27.54 26.67
N ARG A 166 22.13 27.33 27.43
CA ARG A 166 20.98 28.23 27.47
C ARG A 166 21.35 29.54 28.17
N PRO A 167 21.01 30.72 27.61
CA PRO A 167 21.21 32.00 28.29
C PRO A 167 20.50 32.02 29.65
N ALA A 168 21.16 32.56 30.68
CA ALA A 168 20.63 32.57 32.05
C ALA A 168 19.32 33.36 32.22
N ALA A 169 19.01 34.26 31.29
CA ALA A 169 17.74 34.99 31.24
C ALA A 169 16.57 34.14 30.70
N LEU A 170 16.83 33.04 29.99
CA LEU A 170 15.81 32.20 29.36
C LEU A 170 15.46 31.02 30.27
N GLY A 171 14.19 30.93 30.69
CA GLY A 171 13.64 29.79 31.44
C GLY A 171 13.61 28.48 30.66
N HIS A 172 13.09 27.42 31.28
CA HIS A 172 13.16 26.06 30.74
C HIS A 172 12.06 25.76 29.71
N ASN A 173 10.94 26.49 29.70
CA ASN A 173 9.83 26.31 28.76
C ASN A 173 9.28 24.86 28.71
N GLN A 174 9.26 24.16 29.85
CA GLN A 174 8.82 22.76 29.89
C GLN A 174 7.37 22.58 29.43
N LEU A 175 6.48 23.54 29.69
CA LEU A 175 5.10 23.48 29.20
C LEU A 175 5.06 23.59 27.66
N GLY A 176 5.86 24.46 27.05
CA GLY A 176 6.00 24.53 25.59
C GLY A 176 6.45 23.18 25.00
N TYR A 177 7.41 22.52 25.63
CA TYR A 177 7.83 21.16 25.26
C TYR A 177 6.71 20.12 25.43
N PHE A 178 5.99 20.15 26.56
CA PHE A 178 4.87 19.23 26.80
C PHE A 178 3.75 19.38 25.77
N LEU A 179 3.41 20.61 25.40
CA LEU A 179 2.42 20.89 24.37
C LEU A 179 2.88 20.39 22.99
N MET A 180 4.15 20.59 22.61
CA MET A 180 4.69 20.05 21.35
C MET A 180 4.69 18.51 21.35
N TRP A 181 5.04 17.86 22.46
CA TRP A 181 4.98 16.41 22.60
C TRP A 181 3.55 15.88 22.52
N LEU A 182 2.61 16.54 23.22
CA LEU A 182 1.20 16.17 23.22
C LEU A 182 0.54 16.38 21.86
N ARG A 183 0.91 17.45 21.13
CA ARG A 183 0.53 17.70 19.74
C ARG A 183 0.96 16.54 18.84
N TYR A 184 2.19 16.06 18.99
CA TYR A 184 2.69 14.86 18.29
C TYR A 184 1.93 13.59 18.70
N GLU A 185 1.71 13.36 19.99
CA GLU A 185 0.98 12.19 20.50
C GLU A 185 -0.48 12.13 19.97
N VAL A 186 -1.16 13.28 19.90
CA VAL A 186 -2.51 13.41 19.33
C VAL A 186 -2.51 13.22 17.81
N ALA A 187 -1.53 13.81 17.11
CA ALA A 187 -1.36 13.62 15.67
C ALA A 187 -1.16 12.14 15.34
N GLU A 188 -0.25 11.46 16.04
CA GLU A 188 0.01 10.02 15.87
C GLU A 188 -1.21 9.16 16.23
N LYS A 189 -1.91 9.46 17.33
CA LYS A 189 -3.13 8.74 17.73
C LYS A 189 -4.25 8.88 16.68
N LYS A 190 -4.35 10.03 16.00
CA LYS A 190 -5.25 10.24 14.86
C LYS A 190 -4.78 9.51 13.61
N ARG A 191 -3.50 9.64 13.25
CA ARG A 191 -2.88 9.03 12.08
C ARG A 191 -2.96 7.50 12.14
N ALA A 192 -2.68 6.90 13.29
CA ALA A 192 -2.81 5.46 13.54
C ALA A 192 -4.25 4.94 13.34
N LYS A 193 -5.28 5.72 13.73
CA LYS A 193 -6.69 5.38 13.47
C LYS A 193 -7.00 5.38 11.97
N LEU A 194 -6.50 6.36 11.21
CA LEU A 194 -6.68 6.41 9.74
C LEU A 194 -5.85 5.33 9.01
N LEU A 195 -4.72 4.92 9.60
CA LEU A 195 -3.85 3.85 9.11
C LEU A 195 -4.30 2.43 9.48
N SER A 196 -5.52 2.25 10.00
CA SER A 196 -6.05 0.96 10.45
C SER A 196 -7.54 0.80 10.13
N THR A 197 -7.98 -0.44 9.94
CA THR A 197 -9.40 -0.76 9.75
C THR A 197 -10.15 -0.61 11.07
N GLN A 198 -11.07 0.35 11.14
CA GLN A 198 -11.96 0.56 12.30
C GLN A 198 -13.14 -0.43 12.28
N PRO A 199 -13.47 -1.08 13.42
CA PRO A 199 -14.63 -1.96 13.52
C PRO A 199 -15.94 -1.16 13.60
N ILE A 200 -16.98 -1.67 12.93
CA ILE A 200 -18.37 -1.24 13.01
C ILE A 200 -19.16 -2.39 13.63
N GLU A 201 -19.88 -2.14 14.72
CA GLU A 201 -20.74 -3.14 15.35
C GLU A 201 -22.05 -3.30 14.57
N VAL A 202 -22.42 -4.55 14.29
CA VAL A 202 -23.62 -4.93 13.54
C VAL A 202 -24.20 -6.23 14.09
N ASP A 203 -25.46 -6.51 13.74
CA ASP A 203 -26.17 -7.71 14.19
C ASP A 203 -25.89 -8.91 13.29
N GLY A 204 -25.57 -10.06 13.89
CA GLY A 204 -25.34 -11.36 13.24
C GLY A 204 -26.63 -12.11 12.86
N ILE A 205 -26.47 -13.28 12.24
CA ILE A 205 -27.59 -14.14 11.81
C ILE A 205 -28.07 -15.10 12.92
N SER A 206 -27.21 -15.42 13.89
CA SER A 206 -27.55 -16.18 15.08
C SER A 206 -28.16 -15.28 16.14
N THR A 207 -29.15 -15.79 16.86
CA THR A 207 -29.62 -15.19 18.12
C THR A 207 -28.92 -15.83 19.33
N ASP A 208 -28.85 -15.10 20.43
CA ASP A 208 -28.39 -15.57 21.73
C ASP A 208 -29.49 -16.36 22.49
N GLN A 209 -29.26 -16.66 23.77
CA GLN A 209 -30.25 -17.35 24.62
C GLN A 209 -31.49 -16.49 24.95
N ASN A 210 -31.37 -15.16 24.89
CA ASN A 210 -32.45 -14.21 25.14
C ASN A 210 -33.31 -13.94 23.89
N GLY A 211 -32.87 -14.42 22.73
CA GLY A 211 -33.48 -14.16 21.42
C GLY A 211 -32.93 -12.94 20.70
N GLU A 212 -31.94 -12.25 21.27
CA GLU A 212 -31.32 -11.07 20.68
C GLU A 212 -30.23 -11.46 19.66
N PRO A 213 -30.04 -10.70 18.56
CA PRO A 213 -28.98 -11.00 17.59
C PRO A 213 -27.58 -10.94 18.22
N VAL A 214 -26.72 -11.91 17.87
CA VAL A 214 -25.31 -11.91 18.29
C VAL A 214 -24.59 -10.73 17.65
N ARG A 215 -24.05 -9.81 18.45
CA ARG A 215 -23.23 -8.69 17.97
C ARG A 215 -21.93 -9.18 17.33
N ILE A 216 -21.63 -8.66 16.14
CA ILE A 216 -20.39 -8.94 15.38
C ILE A 216 -19.76 -7.64 14.88
N THR A 217 -18.52 -7.72 14.39
CA THR A 217 -17.81 -6.56 13.81
C THR A 217 -17.61 -6.70 12.29
N THR A 218 -17.85 -5.59 11.61
CA THR A 218 -17.62 -5.39 10.17
C THR A 218 -16.83 -4.11 9.90
N SER A 219 -16.57 -3.78 8.64
CA SER A 219 -16.01 -2.50 8.17
C SER A 219 -16.40 -2.27 6.71
N ASP A 220 -16.14 -1.08 6.18
CA ASP A 220 -16.37 -0.77 4.76
C ASP A 220 -15.39 -1.51 3.80
N LEU A 221 -14.53 -2.42 4.27
CA LEU A 221 -13.75 -3.33 3.42
C LEU A 221 -14.59 -4.56 3.04
N VAL A 222 -14.78 -4.82 1.75
CA VAL A 222 -15.37 -6.07 1.24
C VAL A 222 -14.25 -7.06 0.88
N ILE A 223 -14.40 -8.33 1.28
CA ILE A 223 -13.55 -9.44 0.84
C ILE A 223 -14.44 -10.55 0.27
N SER A 224 -14.19 -10.95 -0.97
CA SER A 224 -14.81 -12.14 -1.57
C SER A 224 -14.04 -13.40 -1.18
N LEU A 225 -14.74 -14.52 -1.04
CA LEU A 225 -14.15 -15.85 -0.78
C LEU A 225 -13.53 -16.44 -2.06
N GLN A 226 -12.62 -15.69 -2.69
CA GLN A 226 -11.85 -16.06 -3.87
C GLN A 226 -10.35 -16.18 -3.52
N GLY A 227 -9.60 -16.86 -4.38
CA GLY A 227 -8.14 -16.97 -4.28
C GLY A 227 -7.68 -17.56 -2.96
N ILE A 228 -6.89 -16.80 -2.20
CA ILE A 228 -6.39 -17.23 -0.88
C ILE A 228 -7.51 -17.42 0.15
N PHE A 229 -8.64 -16.71 0.02
CA PHE A 229 -9.78 -16.79 0.94
C PHE A 229 -10.81 -17.86 0.57
N ARG A 230 -10.75 -18.40 -0.66
CA ARG A 230 -11.62 -19.48 -1.15
C ARG A 230 -11.76 -20.67 -0.20
N PRO A 231 -10.73 -21.11 0.55
CA PRO A 231 -10.87 -22.21 1.51
C PRO A 231 -11.89 -21.99 2.63
N LEU A 232 -12.29 -20.75 2.90
CA LEU A 232 -13.32 -20.42 3.89
C LEU A 232 -14.73 -20.83 3.42
N SER A 233 -15.02 -20.85 2.11
CA SER A 233 -16.35 -21.14 1.55
C SER A 233 -16.93 -22.51 1.96
N ASN A 234 -18.27 -22.60 2.02
CA ASN A 234 -19.00 -23.87 2.16
C ASN A 234 -18.75 -24.82 0.97
N TYR A 235 -18.55 -24.24 -0.21
CA TYR A 235 -18.39 -24.93 -1.49
C TYR A 235 -16.94 -25.31 -1.79
N TYR A 236 -15.99 -24.97 -0.92
CA TYR A 236 -14.63 -25.45 -1.04
C TYR A 236 -14.50 -26.90 -0.56
N ALA A 237 -13.88 -27.75 -1.38
CA ALA A 237 -13.70 -29.18 -1.13
C ALA A 237 -12.53 -29.47 -0.17
N LEU A 238 -12.66 -29.04 1.08
CA LEU A 238 -11.76 -29.42 2.17
C LEU A 238 -12.37 -30.57 2.99
N PRO A 239 -11.82 -31.80 2.92
CA PRO A 239 -12.38 -32.91 3.68
C PRO A 239 -12.17 -32.77 5.18
N PHE A 240 -13.21 -33.03 5.97
CA PHE A 240 -13.16 -33.02 7.44
C PHE A 240 -13.93 -34.21 8.03
N ASP A 241 -13.51 -34.65 9.21
CA ASP A 241 -14.18 -35.71 9.96
C ASP A 241 -15.22 -35.12 10.91
N MET A 242 -16.40 -35.72 10.98
CA MET A 242 -17.48 -35.30 11.88
C MET A 242 -18.32 -36.52 12.26
N LYS A 243 -18.59 -36.73 13.55
CA LYS A 243 -19.39 -37.88 14.06
C LYS A 243 -18.90 -39.26 13.57
N GLY A 244 -17.59 -39.42 13.37
CA GLY A 244 -16.97 -40.68 12.94
C GLY A 244 -16.98 -40.93 11.42
N GLU A 245 -17.56 -40.03 10.62
CA GLU A 245 -17.51 -40.09 9.16
C GLU A 245 -16.69 -38.94 8.57
N ARG A 246 -16.06 -39.18 7.41
CA ARG A 246 -15.31 -38.18 6.65
C ARG A 246 -16.15 -37.61 5.52
N TYR A 247 -16.36 -36.30 5.51
CA TYR A 247 -17.11 -35.57 4.50
C TYR A 247 -16.18 -34.75 3.62
N ARG A 248 -16.55 -34.52 2.35
CA ARG A 248 -15.74 -33.81 1.35
C ARG A 248 -15.83 -32.27 1.46
N SER A 249 -16.97 -31.76 1.90
CA SER A 249 -17.22 -30.33 2.15
C SER A 249 -18.45 -30.16 3.06
N VAL A 250 -18.78 -28.90 3.41
CA VAL A 250 -19.96 -28.58 4.23
C VAL A 250 -21.26 -29.04 3.55
N GLU A 251 -21.39 -28.79 2.25
CA GLU A 251 -22.57 -29.24 1.47
C GLU A 251 -22.73 -30.76 1.45
N HIS A 252 -21.63 -31.52 1.36
CA HIS A 252 -21.70 -32.99 1.40
C HIS A 252 -22.24 -33.50 2.73
N TYR A 253 -21.83 -32.90 3.87
CA TYR A 253 -22.42 -33.22 5.16
C TYR A 253 -23.91 -32.84 5.20
N ALA A 254 -24.22 -31.58 4.85
CA ALA A 254 -25.58 -31.04 4.99
C ALA A 254 -26.62 -31.84 4.17
N TYR A 255 -26.31 -32.15 2.90
CA TYR A 255 -27.20 -32.96 2.07
C TYR A 255 -27.18 -34.46 2.42
N GLN A 256 -26.10 -35.02 2.97
CA GLN A 256 -26.18 -36.39 3.49
C GLN A 256 -27.15 -36.46 4.68
N ARG A 257 -27.09 -35.51 5.63
CA ARG A 257 -28.05 -35.47 6.76
C ARG A 257 -29.49 -35.26 6.31
N LEU A 258 -29.70 -34.59 5.18
CA LEU A 258 -31.01 -34.51 4.51
C LEU A 258 -31.45 -35.88 3.94
N PHE A 259 -30.56 -36.61 3.27
CA PHE A 259 -30.83 -37.94 2.73
C PHE A 259 -31.15 -38.94 3.85
N ASP A 260 -30.39 -38.92 4.95
CA ASP A 260 -30.66 -39.67 6.19
C ASP A 260 -32.08 -39.35 6.71
N ALA A 261 -32.44 -38.06 6.80
CA ALA A 261 -33.72 -37.60 7.31
C ALA A 261 -34.92 -37.90 6.37
N LEU A 262 -34.65 -38.11 5.09
CA LEU A 262 -35.60 -38.58 4.07
C LEU A 262 -35.62 -40.12 3.95
N ARG A 263 -34.76 -40.84 4.68
CA ARG A 263 -34.61 -42.31 4.65
C ARG A 263 -34.31 -42.86 3.25
N LEU A 264 -33.44 -42.18 2.51
CA LEU A 264 -32.97 -42.65 1.20
C LEU A 264 -31.94 -43.79 1.35
N ASP A 265 -31.78 -44.58 0.29
CA ASP A 265 -30.89 -45.73 0.28
C ASP A 265 -29.41 -45.36 0.11
N ASP A 266 -28.51 -46.26 0.56
CA ASP A 266 -27.06 -46.04 0.53
C ASP A 266 -26.54 -45.70 -0.87
N LYS A 267 -27.16 -46.20 -1.95
CA LYS A 267 -26.78 -45.88 -3.34
C LYS A 267 -27.07 -44.43 -3.71
N CYS A 268 -28.11 -43.82 -3.12
CA CYS A 268 -28.38 -42.39 -3.27
C CYS A 268 -27.37 -41.56 -2.47
N ILE A 269 -26.99 -42.01 -1.27
CA ILE A 269 -25.92 -41.37 -0.48
C ILE A 269 -24.55 -41.49 -1.17
N GLU A 270 -24.26 -42.62 -1.81
CA GLU A 270 -23.02 -42.84 -2.59
C GLU A 270 -22.91 -41.86 -3.77
N LYS A 271 -23.98 -41.68 -4.56
CA LYS A 271 -24.02 -40.66 -5.63
C LYS A 271 -23.64 -39.26 -5.13
N LEU A 272 -24.15 -38.88 -3.96
CA LEU A 272 -23.82 -37.62 -3.30
C LEU A 272 -22.34 -37.58 -2.89
N ARG A 273 -21.84 -38.60 -2.18
CA ARG A 273 -20.43 -38.70 -1.74
C ARG A 273 -19.42 -38.69 -2.91
N THR A 274 -19.79 -39.24 -4.06
CA THR A 274 -18.96 -39.26 -5.27
C THR A 274 -18.98 -37.97 -6.08
N THR A 275 -19.82 -36.99 -5.72
CA THR A 275 -19.88 -35.70 -6.42
C THR A 275 -18.55 -34.95 -6.24
N VAL A 276 -18.02 -34.35 -7.32
CA VAL A 276 -16.67 -33.77 -7.34
C VAL A 276 -16.66 -32.33 -6.85
N ASN A 277 -17.55 -31.51 -7.42
CA ASN A 277 -17.72 -30.11 -7.09
C ASN A 277 -18.84 -29.96 -6.05
N PRO A 278 -18.58 -29.38 -4.87
CA PRO A 278 -19.62 -29.14 -3.86
C PRO A 278 -20.83 -28.33 -4.33
N ALA A 279 -20.69 -27.43 -5.31
CA ALA A 279 -21.82 -26.68 -5.86
C ALA A 279 -22.85 -27.60 -6.56
N ASP A 280 -22.39 -28.68 -7.21
CA ASP A 280 -23.25 -29.62 -7.92
C ASP A 280 -24.08 -30.53 -6.99
N VAL A 281 -23.77 -30.57 -5.68
CA VAL A 281 -24.45 -31.43 -4.70
C VAL A 281 -25.96 -31.14 -4.65
N ALA A 282 -26.37 -29.87 -4.70
CA ALA A 282 -27.78 -29.48 -4.76
C ALA A 282 -28.47 -29.98 -6.04
N THR A 283 -27.81 -29.86 -7.18
CA THR A 283 -28.29 -30.34 -8.49
C THR A 283 -28.43 -31.86 -8.54
N VAL A 284 -27.46 -32.58 -7.95
CA VAL A 284 -27.51 -34.05 -7.80
C VAL A 284 -28.65 -34.46 -6.87
N ALA A 285 -28.84 -33.76 -5.75
CA ALA A 285 -29.93 -34.00 -4.82
C ALA A 285 -31.31 -33.82 -5.48
N ALA A 286 -31.53 -32.72 -6.19
CA ALA A 286 -32.76 -32.48 -6.95
C ALA A 286 -33.04 -33.56 -8.01
N ARG A 287 -31.98 -34.07 -8.68
CA ARG A 287 -32.09 -35.19 -9.62
C ARG A 287 -32.47 -36.50 -8.92
N VAL A 288 -31.91 -36.78 -7.74
CA VAL A 288 -32.26 -37.95 -6.93
C VAL A 288 -33.70 -37.89 -6.43
N PHE A 289 -34.17 -36.74 -5.95
CA PHE A 289 -35.56 -36.59 -5.47
C PHE A 289 -36.58 -36.86 -6.59
N LYS A 290 -36.31 -36.35 -7.80
CA LYS A 290 -37.13 -36.64 -9.00
C LYS A 290 -37.08 -38.13 -9.39
N GLN A 291 -35.93 -38.79 -9.30
CA GLN A 291 -35.80 -40.23 -9.57
C GLN A 291 -36.57 -41.08 -8.56
N GLN A 292 -36.52 -40.74 -7.27
CA GLN A 292 -37.18 -41.46 -6.19
C GLN A 292 -38.67 -41.07 -6.01
N LYS A 293 -39.19 -40.14 -6.83
CA LYS A 293 -40.59 -39.65 -6.79
C LYS A 293 -41.04 -39.20 -5.40
N LEU A 294 -40.15 -38.52 -4.67
CA LEU A 294 -40.46 -38.00 -3.33
C LEU A 294 -41.51 -36.87 -3.41
N ASN A 295 -42.40 -36.82 -2.42
CA ASN A 295 -43.39 -35.76 -2.32
C ASN A 295 -42.73 -34.44 -1.88
N GLU A 296 -43.00 -33.36 -2.61
CA GLU A 296 -42.39 -32.03 -2.40
C GLU A 296 -42.61 -31.50 -0.98
N SER A 297 -43.79 -31.71 -0.38
CA SER A 297 -44.06 -31.29 1.00
C SER A 297 -43.20 -32.02 2.05
N VAL A 298 -42.81 -33.26 1.78
CA VAL A 298 -41.91 -34.01 2.65
C VAL A 298 -40.48 -33.47 2.53
N ILE A 299 -40.05 -33.16 1.29
CA ILE A 299 -38.75 -32.53 1.02
C ILE A 299 -38.67 -31.18 1.76
N GLU A 300 -39.64 -30.29 1.52
CA GLU A 300 -39.73 -28.96 2.13
C GLU A 300 -39.68 -29.01 3.66
N SER A 301 -40.44 -29.94 4.29
CA SER A 301 -40.43 -30.13 5.74
C SER A 301 -39.04 -30.44 6.31
N LYS A 302 -38.17 -31.12 5.54
CA LYS A 302 -36.79 -31.45 5.94
C LYS A 302 -35.77 -30.40 5.48
N MET A 303 -36.03 -29.68 4.39
CA MET A 303 -35.18 -28.60 3.89
C MET A 303 -35.00 -27.47 4.92
N SER A 304 -36.03 -27.20 5.74
CA SER A 304 -35.96 -26.30 6.90
C SER A 304 -34.81 -26.57 7.87
N ARG A 305 -34.24 -27.79 7.88
CA ARG A 305 -33.12 -28.19 8.74
C ARG A 305 -31.75 -28.05 8.08
N LEU A 306 -31.69 -27.84 6.75
CA LEU A 306 -30.44 -27.80 5.98
C LEU A 306 -29.51 -26.71 6.48
N ASP A 307 -30.05 -25.52 6.77
CA ASP A 307 -29.30 -24.38 7.32
C ASP A 307 -28.59 -24.74 8.63
N ARG A 308 -29.29 -25.43 9.55
CA ARG A 308 -28.69 -25.87 10.82
C ARG A 308 -27.57 -26.88 10.61
N TRP A 309 -27.69 -27.76 9.61
CA TRP A 309 -26.63 -28.72 9.28
C TRP A 309 -25.42 -28.05 8.62
N ARG A 310 -25.62 -27.10 7.69
CA ARG A 310 -24.55 -26.27 7.12
C ARG A 310 -23.82 -25.49 8.21
N GLN A 311 -24.54 -24.78 9.09
CA GLN A 311 -23.95 -24.07 10.22
C GLN A 311 -23.13 -25.01 11.13
N SER A 312 -23.67 -26.18 11.46
CA SER A 312 -23.02 -27.15 12.33
C SER A 312 -21.73 -27.70 11.71
N ALA A 313 -21.73 -28.04 10.42
CA ALA A 313 -20.53 -28.48 9.71
C ALA A 313 -19.51 -27.36 9.50
N MET A 314 -19.93 -26.13 9.16
CA MET A 314 -19.00 -24.99 9.05
C MET A 314 -18.34 -24.68 10.39
N LYS A 315 -19.11 -24.63 11.49
CA LYS A 315 -18.58 -24.48 12.85
C LYS A 315 -17.54 -25.58 13.15
N HIS A 316 -17.81 -26.84 12.79
CA HIS A 316 -16.85 -27.94 12.97
C HIS A 316 -15.59 -27.82 12.10
N LYS A 317 -15.75 -27.55 10.80
CA LYS A 317 -14.66 -27.33 9.81
C LYS A 317 -13.69 -26.26 10.29
N MET A 318 -14.21 -25.14 10.79
CA MET A 318 -13.39 -24.03 11.29
C MET A 318 -12.72 -24.37 12.63
N THR A 319 -13.47 -24.84 13.64
CA THR A 319 -12.91 -25.16 14.97
C THR A 319 -11.86 -26.28 14.94
N LYS A 320 -11.93 -27.21 13.98
CA LYS A 320 -10.94 -28.30 13.82
C LYS A 320 -9.75 -27.96 12.91
N ASN A 321 -9.71 -26.80 12.27
CA ASN A 321 -8.62 -26.41 11.38
C ASN A 321 -8.04 -25.03 11.76
N GLU A 322 -6.90 -25.03 12.44
CA GLU A 322 -6.20 -23.81 12.87
C GLU A 322 -5.81 -22.91 11.68
N GLY A 323 -5.36 -23.49 10.56
CA GLY A 323 -5.02 -22.74 9.35
C GLY A 323 -6.20 -21.95 8.79
N LEU A 324 -7.42 -22.49 8.86
CA LEU A 324 -8.64 -21.76 8.51
C LEU A 324 -9.02 -20.69 9.55
N GLN A 325 -8.76 -20.92 10.84
CA GLN A 325 -8.99 -19.89 11.87
C GLN A 325 -8.08 -18.68 11.65
N GLN A 326 -6.78 -18.91 11.41
CA GLN A 326 -5.84 -17.84 11.07
C GLN A 326 -6.23 -17.15 9.75
N LEU A 327 -6.67 -17.90 8.73
CA LEU A 327 -7.18 -17.34 7.47
C LEU A 327 -8.39 -16.43 7.69
N LEU A 328 -9.35 -16.86 8.51
CA LEU A 328 -10.50 -16.05 8.86
C LEU A 328 -10.11 -14.79 9.66
N LEU A 329 -9.18 -14.90 10.63
CA LEU A 329 -8.67 -13.76 11.40
C LEU A 329 -7.87 -12.77 10.54
N SER A 330 -7.21 -13.24 9.47
CA SER A 330 -6.46 -12.39 8.54
C SER A 330 -7.34 -11.43 7.71
N THR A 331 -8.66 -11.67 7.67
CA THR A 331 -9.64 -10.76 7.06
C THR A 331 -9.94 -9.51 7.91
N GLY A 332 -9.42 -9.44 9.14
CA GLY A 332 -9.61 -8.30 10.04
C GLY A 332 -11.07 -8.08 10.39
N HIS A 333 -11.61 -6.92 9.99
CA HIS A 333 -13.03 -6.59 10.17
C HIS A 333 -13.80 -6.57 8.84
N ALA A 334 -13.27 -7.10 7.73
CA ALA A 334 -13.96 -7.03 6.43
C ALA A 334 -15.37 -7.66 6.44
N LEU A 335 -16.27 -7.11 5.63
CA LEU A 335 -17.50 -7.77 5.19
C LEU A 335 -17.12 -8.92 4.25
N LEU A 336 -17.41 -10.15 4.66
CA LEU A 336 -17.09 -11.35 3.87
C LEU A 336 -18.26 -11.68 2.95
N ILE A 337 -17.99 -11.96 1.67
CA ILE A 337 -19.01 -12.42 0.70
C ILE A 337 -18.60 -13.73 0.02
N ASP A 338 -19.50 -14.71 -0.02
CA ASP A 338 -19.32 -15.93 -0.82
C ASP A 338 -20.04 -15.78 -2.16
N THR A 339 -19.28 -15.63 -3.26
CA THR A 339 -19.80 -15.37 -4.61
C THR A 339 -19.84 -16.63 -5.50
N VAL A 340 -19.70 -17.82 -4.92
CA VAL A 340 -19.81 -19.09 -5.66
C VAL A 340 -21.25 -19.31 -6.16
N ASP A 341 -21.40 -19.88 -7.35
CA ASP A 341 -22.70 -20.35 -7.87
C ASP A 341 -23.27 -21.45 -6.95
N GLY A 342 -24.30 -21.12 -6.16
CA GLY A 342 -24.81 -22.00 -5.12
C GLY A 342 -26.21 -21.63 -4.63
N ASP A 343 -26.55 -22.07 -3.41
CA ASP A 343 -27.79 -21.70 -2.72
C ASP A 343 -27.82 -20.19 -2.44
N SER A 344 -28.74 -19.47 -3.08
CA SER A 344 -28.86 -18.01 -3.06
C SER A 344 -29.15 -17.41 -1.68
N SER A 345 -29.53 -18.22 -0.68
CA SER A 345 -29.64 -17.74 0.70
C SER A 345 -28.28 -17.79 1.44
N TRP A 346 -27.33 -18.60 0.95
CA TRP A 346 -26.01 -18.79 1.54
C TRP A 346 -24.89 -18.06 0.82
N THR A 347 -25.02 -17.87 -0.49
CA THR A 347 -24.10 -17.07 -1.32
C THR A 347 -24.67 -15.66 -1.52
N CYS A 348 -23.83 -14.69 -1.86
CA CYS A 348 -24.27 -13.32 -2.10
C CYS A 348 -24.82 -13.19 -3.52
N GLY A 349 -25.98 -12.53 -3.67
CA GLY A 349 -26.58 -12.25 -4.99
C GLY A 349 -25.83 -11.21 -5.83
N VAL A 350 -24.73 -10.65 -5.31
CA VAL A 350 -23.88 -9.63 -5.94
C VAL A 350 -22.41 -9.92 -5.70
N ASP A 351 -21.55 -9.34 -6.54
CA ASP A 351 -20.11 -9.52 -6.49
C ASP A 351 -19.36 -8.46 -5.67
N GLU A 352 -18.04 -8.62 -5.60
CA GLU A 352 -17.15 -7.69 -4.90
C GLU A 352 -17.14 -6.30 -5.54
N LEU A 353 -17.30 -6.22 -6.87
CA LEU A 353 -17.17 -4.97 -7.62
C LEU A 353 -18.39 -4.08 -7.44
N GLU A 354 -19.59 -4.66 -7.41
CA GLU A 354 -20.84 -3.94 -7.17
C GLU A 354 -20.89 -3.39 -5.74
N LEU A 355 -20.56 -4.21 -4.73
CA LEU A 355 -20.53 -3.74 -3.33
C LEU A 355 -19.47 -2.65 -3.10
N GLN A 356 -18.28 -2.79 -3.69
CA GLN A 356 -17.27 -1.73 -3.70
C GLN A 356 -17.78 -0.44 -4.35
N HIS A 357 -18.57 -0.53 -5.44
CA HIS A 357 -19.15 0.64 -6.08
C HIS A 357 -20.23 1.30 -5.20
N LEU A 358 -21.10 0.51 -4.57
CA LEU A 358 -22.15 1.02 -3.67
C LEU A 358 -21.55 1.73 -2.44
N LEU A 359 -20.42 1.25 -1.93
CA LEU A 359 -19.70 1.89 -0.83
C LEU A 359 -19.06 3.25 -1.21
N THR A 360 -19.00 3.61 -2.50
CA THR A 360 -18.68 4.99 -2.93
C THR A 360 -19.81 5.98 -2.73
N LYS A 361 -21.04 5.54 -2.42
CA LYS A 361 -22.14 6.46 -2.14
C LYS A 361 -22.08 6.92 -0.69
N GLN A 362 -22.16 8.23 -0.48
CA GLN A 362 -21.95 8.87 0.83
C GLN A 362 -22.84 8.29 1.96
N TYR A 363 -24.05 7.86 1.62
CA TYR A 363 -25.07 7.35 2.54
C TYR A 363 -25.10 5.82 2.70
N ILE A 364 -24.33 5.06 1.91
CA ILE A 364 -24.27 3.59 2.01
C ILE A 364 -23.02 3.19 2.80
N ASN A 365 -23.16 2.31 3.79
CA ASN A 365 -22.03 1.73 4.53
C ASN A 365 -22.22 0.22 4.72
N ALA A 366 -21.23 -0.47 5.26
CA ALA A 366 -21.28 -1.91 5.47
C ALA A 366 -22.46 -2.37 6.34
N LYS A 367 -22.91 -1.58 7.33
CA LYS A 367 -24.12 -1.90 8.11
C LYS A 367 -25.36 -1.87 7.22
N THR A 368 -25.53 -0.84 6.41
CA THR A 368 -26.66 -0.73 5.45
C THR A 368 -26.71 -1.94 4.51
N ILE A 369 -25.55 -2.37 3.99
CA ILE A 369 -25.46 -3.55 3.11
C ILE A 369 -25.84 -4.84 3.86
N ILE A 370 -25.37 -5.02 5.10
CA ILE A 370 -25.75 -6.18 5.94
C ILE A 370 -27.24 -6.18 6.26
N ASP A 371 -27.84 -5.02 6.54
CA ASP A 371 -29.28 -4.91 6.82
C ASP A 371 -30.16 -5.24 5.60
N TRP A 372 -29.65 -5.01 4.37
CA TRP A 372 -30.29 -5.48 3.12
C TRP A 372 -30.09 -6.99 2.91
N ILE A 373 -28.85 -7.47 3.01
CA ILE A 373 -28.48 -8.90 2.86
C ILE A 373 -29.26 -9.80 3.82
N THR A 374 -29.51 -9.32 5.04
CA THR A 374 -30.28 -10.02 6.10
C THR A 374 -31.78 -9.76 6.06
N GLU A 375 -32.28 -9.03 5.04
CA GLU A 375 -33.70 -8.66 4.84
C GLU A 375 -34.36 -7.89 6.00
N ARG A 376 -33.58 -7.41 6.98
CA ARG A 376 -34.06 -6.59 8.10
C ARG A 376 -34.62 -5.24 7.65
N VAL A 377 -34.01 -4.68 6.61
CA VAL A 377 -34.43 -3.44 5.96
C VAL A 377 -34.62 -3.74 4.49
N LYS A 378 -35.79 -3.39 3.95
CA LYS A 378 -36.09 -3.58 2.53
C LYS A 378 -35.14 -2.71 1.66
N PRO A 379 -34.34 -3.31 0.75
CA PRO A 379 -33.50 -2.52 -0.15
C PRO A 379 -34.31 -1.64 -1.12
N PRO A 380 -33.74 -0.52 -1.60
CA PRO A 380 -34.28 0.24 -2.73
C PRO A 380 -34.51 -0.63 -3.97
N THR A 381 -35.44 -0.24 -4.83
CA THR A 381 -35.84 -1.01 -6.03
C THR A 381 -34.69 -1.34 -6.99
N THR A 382 -33.66 -0.49 -7.03
CA THR A 382 -32.46 -0.63 -7.87
C THR A 382 -31.45 -1.66 -7.35
N VAL A 383 -31.60 -2.14 -6.11
CA VAL A 383 -30.66 -3.06 -5.44
C VAL A 383 -31.39 -4.22 -4.74
N LEU A 384 -32.56 -4.60 -5.24
CA LEU A 384 -33.37 -5.71 -4.71
C LEU A 384 -32.70 -7.08 -4.81
N HIS A 385 -31.67 -7.21 -5.65
CA HIS A 385 -30.88 -8.43 -5.83
C HIS A 385 -29.76 -8.60 -4.78
N ILE A 386 -29.53 -7.59 -3.93
CA ILE A 386 -28.60 -7.69 -2.78
C ILE A 386 -29.26 -8.47 -1.64
N VAL A 387 -29.15 -9.80 -1.70
CA VAL A 387 -29.70 -10.74 -0.71
C VAL A 387 -28.70 -11.88 -0.41
N GLY A 388 -28.98 -12.65 0.65
CA GLY A 388 -28.36 -13.95 0.91
C GLY A 388 -27.15 -13.92 1.86
N ASN A 389 -26.01 -14.43 1.38
CA ASN A 389 -24.70 -14.39 2.04
C ASN A 389 -24.64 -14.88 3.51
N LYS A 390 -25.48 -15.84 3.92
CA LYS A 390 -25.36 -16.48 5.26
C LYS A 390 -23.95 -17.07 5.50
N THR A 391 -23.23 -17.48 4.45
CA THR A 391 -21.84 -17.98 4.59
C THR A 391 -20.91 -16.92 5.15
N GLY A 392 -20.89 -15.72 4.57
CA GLY A 392 -20.06 -14.61 5.01
C GLY A 392 -20.37 -14.17 6.44
N LEU A 393 -21.67 -14.02 6.75
CA LEU A 393 -22.12 -13.58 8.08
C LEU A 393 -21.80 -14.62 9.18
N LEU A 394 -21.98 -15.92 8.89
CA LEU A 394 -21.57 -16.99 9.81
C LEU A 394 -20.06 -17.00 10.06
N LEU A 395 -19.25 -16.75 9.02
CA LEU A 395 -17.81 -16.62 9.16
C LEU A 395 -17.45 -15.39 10.00
N MET A 396 -18.17 -14.26 9.88
CA MET A 396 -17.95 -13.08 10.72
C MET A 396 -18.31 -13.32 12.20
N GLU A 397 -19.35 -14.09 12.50
CA GLU A 397 -19.64 -14.57 13.87
C GLU A 397 -18.53 -15.45 14.43
N LEU A 398 -18.06 -16.43 13.63
CA LEU A 398 -16.94 -17.29 14.01
C LEU A 398 -15.66 -16.48 14.22
N ARG A 399 -15.40 -15.47 13.39
CA ARG A 399 -14.26 -14.55 13.51
C ARG A 399 -14.29 -13.78 14.82
N ALA A 400 -15.46 -13.26 15.22
CA ALA A 400 -15.63 -12.59 16.50
C ALA A 400 -15.38 -13.54 17.68
N LYS A 401 -15.90 -14.77 17.64
CA LYS A 401 -15.66 -15.79 18.67
C LYS A 401 -14.19 -16.18 18.79
N PHE A 402 -13.53 -16.46 17.66
CA PHE A 402 -12.10 -16.77 17.64
C PHE A 402 -11.24 -15.59 18.11
N ALA A 403 -11.58 -14.35 17.74
CA ALA A 403 -10.86 -13.16 18.20
C ALA A 403 -10.99 -12.92 19.71
N ALA A 404 -12.06 -13.40 20.35
CA ALA A 404 -12.24 -13.34 21.80
C ALA A 404 -11.56 -14.51 22.54
N SER A 405 -11.58 -15.73 21.98
CA SER A 405 -11.01 -16.92 22.64
C SER A 405 -9.49 -17.06 22.45
N LEU A 406 -8.95 -16.61 21.31
CA LEU A 406 -7.51 -16.58 21.06
C LEU A 406 -6.91 -15.30 21.66
N SER A 407 -6.64 -15.34 22.97
CA SER A 407 -5.93 -14.30 23.74
C SER A 407 -4.49 -14.02 23.25
N THR A 408 -4.01 -14.76 22.26
CA THR A 408 -2.71 -14.59 21.61
C THR A 408 -2.67 -13.34 20.74
N GLN A 409 -1.89 -12.34 21.16
CA GLN A 409 -1.56 -11.15 20.36
C GLN A 409 -0.93 -11.46 18.98
N ASN A 410 -0.40 -12.68 18.82
CA ASN A 410 0.15 -13.19 17.56
C ASN A 410 -0.97 -13.68 16.61
N ARG A 411 -1.73 -12.75 16.01
CA ARG A 411 -2.44 -13.05 14.76
C ARG A 411 -1.37 -13.35 13.71
N ILE A 412 -1.29 -14.59 13.22
CA ILE A 412 -0.21 -14.99 12.30
C ILE A 412 -0.41 -14.23 10.98
N PRO A 413 0.60 -13.47 10.49
CA PRO A 413 0.54 -12.88 9.16
C PRO A 413 0.48 -13.99 8.10
N LEU A 414 -0.67 -14.13 7.45
CA LEU A 414 -0.80 -14.90 6.20
C LEU A 414 -0.36 -14.07 4.98
N VAL A 415 0.66 -13.23 5.20
CA VAL A 415 1.36 -12.43 4.19
C VAL A 415 2.82 -12.83 4.26
N SER A 416 3.38 -13.30 3.14
CA SER A 416 4.77 -13.74 3.10
C SER A 416 5.72 -12.56 3.40
N PRO A 417 6.51 -12.64 4.48
CA PRO A 417 7.47 -11.59 4.80
C PRO A 417 8.44 -11.42 3.63
N MET A 418 8.72 -10.17 3.30
CA MET A 418 9.66 -9.87 2.22
C MET A 418 11.07 -9.79 2.79
N ALA A 419 11.93 -10.75 2.45
CA ALA A 419 13.29 -10.84 3.00
C ALA A 419 14.12 -9.57 2.73
N SER A 420 13.88 -8.90 1.61
CA SER A 420 14.53 -7.64 1.20
C SER A 420 13.92 -6.38 1.85
N ALA A 421 12.86 -6.47 2.65
CA ALA A 421 12.09 -5.31 3.13
C ALA A 421 12.96 -4.25 3.80
N ALA A 422 13.84 -4.66 4.73
CA ALA A 422 14.72 -3.73 5.43
C ALA A 422 15.71 -3.03 4.47
N GLU A 423 16.22 -3.75 3.48
CA GLU A 423 17.15 -3.21 2.47
C GLU A 423 16.45 -2.22 1.53
N LEU A 424 15.26 -2.56 1.03
CA LEU A 424 14.49 -1.66 0.17
C LEU A 424 14.05 -0.40 0.92
N ARG A 425 13.63 -0.53 2.20
CA ARG A 425 13.21 0.59 3.05
C ARG A 425 14.31 1.65 3.24
N THR A 426 15.57 1.24 3.33
CA THR A 426 16.68 2.20 3.50
C THR A 426 16.97 2.97 2.21
N LEU A 427 16.81 2.33 1.05
CA LEU A 427 17.07 2.90 -0.27
C LEU A 427 15.96 3.86 -0.75
N ILE A 428 14.69 3.56 -0.49
CA ILE A 428 13.54 4.33 -0.98
C ILE A 428 13.71 5.85 -0.72
N THR A 429 13.61 6.64 -1.80
CA THR A 429 13.56 8.11 -1.77
C THR A 429 12.14 8.62 -1.55
N SER A 430 11.98 9.94 -1.37
CA SER A 430 10.66 10.60 -1.30
C SER A 430 9.89 10.58 -2.64
N HIS A 431 10.49 10.12 -3.74
CA HIS A 431 9.83 10.03 -5.04
C HIS A 431 9.03 8.74 -5.17
N MET A 432 7.82 8.86 -5.73
CA MET A 432 6.90 7.76 -6.01
C MET A 432 6.47 7.77 -7.47
N ILE A 433 6.74 6.67 -8.17
CA ILE A 433 6.34 6.43 -9.55
C ILE A 433 5.19 5.42 -9.52
N CYS A 434 4.02 5.89 -9.94
CA CYS A 434 2.84 5.06 -10.10
C CYS A 434 2.84 4.43 -11.50
N PHE A 435 2.29 3.23 -11.64
CA PHE A 435 2.12 2.55 -12.93
C PHE A 435 0.88 1.66 -12.90
N THR A 436 0.29 1.40 -14.07
CA THR A 436 -0.93 0.59 -14.23
C THR A 436 -0.65 -0.74 -14.96
N VAL A 437 -1.69 -1.52 -15.26
CA VAL A 437 -1.56 -2.84 -15.92
C VAL A 437 -0.97 -2.79 -17.33
N GLU A 438 -1.13 -1.67 -18.04
CA GLU A 438 -0.54 -1.48 -19.37
C GLU A 438 0.94 -1.09 -19.35
N SER A 439 1.47 -0.72 -18.18
CA SER A 439 2.86 -0.32 -18.04
C SER A 439 3.82 -1.40 -18.54
N VAL A 440 4.95 -0.97 -19.12
CA VAL A 440 6.07 -1.86 -19.44
C VAL A 440 6.68 -2.55 -18.21
N PHE A 441 6.35 -2.08 -17.00
CA PHE A 441 6.74 -2.70 -15.74
C PHE A 441 5.79 -3.83 -15.31
N HIS A 442 4.59 -3.93 -15.89
CA HIS A 442 3.62 -4.94 -15.54
C HIS A 442 3.90 -6.28 -16.25
N PHE A 443 3.72 -7.41 -15.57
CA PHE A 443 3.96 -8.74 -16.14
C PHE A 443 2.92 -9.15 -17.21
N LEU A 444 1.85 -8.35 -17.37
CA LEU A 444 0.90 -8.49 -18.47
C LEU A 444 1.31 -7.72 -19.74
N TYR A 445 2.37 -6.89 -19.68
CA TYR A 445 2.89 -6.22 -20.87
C TYR A 445 3.30 -7.26 -21.95
N PRO A 446 2.91 -7.11 -23.23
CA PRO A 446 3.07 -8.12 -24.27
C PRO A 446 4.50 -8.22 -24.83
N ALA A 447 5.50 -8.27 -23.97
CA ALA A 447 6.90 -8.48 -24.33
C ALA A 447 7.21 -9.99 -24.44
N MET A 448 7.45 -10.44 -25.67
CA MET A 448 7.79 -11.83 -25.96
C MET A 448 9.07 -12.27 -25.23
N ILE A 449 9.01 -13.37 -24.47
CA ILE A 449 10.16 -13.91 -23.72
C ILE A 449 10.49 -15.35 -24.11
N ARG A 450 11.77 -15.71 -24.08
CA ARG A 450 12.27 -17.08 -24.28
C ARG A 450 12.70 -17.68 -22.95
N PRO A 451 12.00 -18.70 -22.43
CA PRO A 451 12.41 -19.37 -21.20
C PRO A 451 13.71 -20.16 -21.38
N PRO A 452 14.56 -20.28 -20.33
CA PRO A 452 15.70 -21.18 -20.36
C PRO A 452 15.29 -22.61 -20.74
N ASN A 453 16.07 -23.26 -21.60
CA ASN A 453 15.83 -24.62 -22.09
C ASN A 453 14.50 -24.83 -22.86
N SER A 454 13.88 -23.76 -23.37
CA SER A 454 12.63 -23.82 -24.16
C SER A 454 12.87 -23.22 -25.55
N ALA A 455 12.67 -24.02 -26.60
CA ALA A 455 12.84 -23.54 -27.98
C ALA A 455 11.75 -22.54 -28.42
N ASN A 456 10.54 -22.69 -27.88
CA ASN A 456 9.40 -21.85 -28.23
C ASN A 456 9.39 -20.58 -27.37
N PRO A 457 9.30 -19.37 -27.97
CA PRO A 457 9.02 -18.15 -27.23
C PRO A 457 7.60 -18.17 -26.66
N LEU A 458 7.39 -17.43 -25.57
CA LEU A 458 6.08 -17.16 -24.99
C LEU A 458 5.66 -15.71 -25.31
N PRO A 459 4.38 -15.41 -25.58
CA PRO A 459 3.95 -14.07 -25.99
C PRO A 459 4.21 -12.97 -24.95
N SER A 460 4.19 -13.31 -23.65
CA SER A 460 4.42 -12.35 -22.56
C SER A 460 4.88 -13.02 -21.26
N PRO A 461 5.30 -12.25 -20.24
CA PRO A 461 5.65 -12.80 -18.92
C PRO A 461 4.49 -13.54 -18.25
N ALA A 462 3.24 -13.08 -18.46
CA ALA A 462 2.01 -13.75 -18.00
C ALA A 462 1.95 -15.23 -18.41
N HIS A 463 2.29 -15.53 -19.67
CA HIS A 463 2.30 -16.90 -20.20
C HIS A 463 3.37 -17.79 -19.55
N TYR A 464 4.48 -17.21 -19.07
CA TYR A 464 5.45 -17.96 -18.27
C TYR A 464 4.88 -18.32 -16.91
N VAL A 465 4.21 -17.37 -16.25
CA VAL A 465 3.55 -17.60 -14.95
C VAL A 465 2.43 -18.62 -15.09
N ALA A 466 1.60 -18.53 -16.13
CA ALA A 466 0.57 -19.51 -16.44
C ALA A 466 1.15 -20.92 -16.65
N ARG A 467 2.21 -21.05 -17.45
CA ARG A 467 2.92 -22.33 -17.66
C ARG A 467 3.62 -22.87 -16.40
N HIS A 468 3.95 -22.01 -15.43
CA HIS A 468 4.41 -22.43 -14.11
C HIS A 468 3.23 -22.92 -13.26
N ALA A 469 2.12 -22.19 -13.27
CA ALA A 469 0.90 -22.49 -12.54
C ALA A 469 0.25 -23.81 -12.97
N THR A 470 0.14 -24.09 -14.28
CA THR A 470 -0.41 -25.36 -14.80
C THR A 470 0.36 -26.57 -14.27
N LYS A 471 1.69 -26.48 -14.25
CA LYS A 471 2.57 -27.48 -13.63
C LYS A 471 2.42 -27.54 -12.11
N TYR A 472 2.45 -26.40 -11.43
CA TYR A 472 2.31 -26.34 -9.99
C TYR A 472 1.01 -26.99 -9.54
N PHE A 473 -0.13 -26.60 -10.12
CA PHE A 473 -1.45 -27.11 -9.78
C PHE A 473 -1.71 -28.54 -10.26
N ASN A 474 -0.93 -29.09 -11.19
CA ASN A 474 -1.20 -30.34 -11.92
C ASN A 474 -2.53 -30.25 -12.70
N MET A 475 -2.71 -29.17 -13.46
CA MET A 475 -3.88 -29.00 -14.35
C MET A 475 -3.88 -30.06 -15.46
N CYS A 476 -5.04 -30.43 -15.97
CA CYS A 476 -5.12 -31.38 -17.08
C CYS A 476 -4.62 -30.72 -18.40
N PRO A 477 -4.25 -31.52 -19.42
CA PRO A 477 -3.77 -30.97 -20.69
C PRO A 477 -4.78 -30.02 -21.34
N GLU A 478 -6.07 -30.32 -21.28
CA GLU A 478 -7.14 -29.55 -21.90
C GLU A 478 -7.26 -28.14 -21.27
N ASP A 479 -7.25 -28.05 -19.93
CA ASP A 479 -7.22 -26.77 -19.20
C ASP A 479 -5.94 -25.99 -19.49
N ALA A 480 -4.79 -26.67 -19.52
CA ALA A 480 -3.50 -26.06 -19.77
C ALA A 480 -3.39 -25.50 -21.19
N ASP A 481 -3.90 -26.23 -22.19
CA ASP A 481 -3.95 -25.77 -23.58
C ASP A 481 -4.93 -24.60 -23.73
N TRP A 482 -6.11 -24.63 -23.10
CA TRP A 482 -7.07 -23.52 -23.11
C TRP A 482 -6.51 -22.21 -22.52
N ILE A 483 -5.73 -22.29 -21.42
CA ILE A 483 -5.05 -21.12 -20.85
C ILE A 483 -3.98 -20.55 -21.80
N MET A 484 -3.26 -21.43 -22.51
CA MET A 484 -2.09 -21.08 -23.32
C MET A 484 -2.41 -20.80 -24.81
N GLU A 485 -3.64 -21.07 -25.26
CA GLU A 485 -4.13 -20.84 -26.63
C GLU A 485 -4.16 -19.35 -27.01
N THR A 486 -4.59 -18.50 -26.08
CA THR A 486 -4.68 -17.05 -26.32
C THR A 486 -3.28 -16.41 -26.38
N PRO A 487 -3.01 -15.47 -27.30
CA PRO A 487 -1.79 -14.67 -27.29
C PRO A 487 -1.87 -13.45 -26.35
N HIS A 488 -3.08 -13.11 -25.85
CA HIS A 488 -3.32 -11.90 -25.07
C HIS A 488 -3.04 -12.14 -23.59
N SER A 489 -2.14 -11.35 -22.98
CA SER A 489 -1.73 -11.52 -21.59
C SER A 489 -2.87 -11.43 -20.57
N THR A 490 -3.77 -10.45 -20.74
CA THR A 490 -4.89 -10.18 -19.83
C THR A 490 -5.88 -11.35 -19.82
N GLU A 491 -6.23 -11.86 -21.00
CA GLU A 491 -7.06 -13.06 -21.18
C GLU A 491 -6.36 -14.31 -20.65
N CYS A 492 -5.05 -14.51 -20.92
CA CYS A 492 -4.29 -15.64 -20.36
C CYS A 492 -4.32 -15.64 -18.82
N TRP A 493 -4.20 -14.45 -18.21
CA TRP A 493 -4.27 -14.27 -16.76
C TRP A 493 -5.68 -14.53 -16.20
N TYR A 494 -6.72 -14.02 -16.86
CA TYR A 494 -8.11 -14.30 -16.52
C TYR A 494 -8.40 -15.80 -16.58
N ARG A 495 -8.11 -16.47 -17.71
CA ARG A 495 -8.28 -17.92 -17.90
C ARG A 495 -7.57 -18.73 -16.82
N LEU A 496 -6.33 -18.37 -16.49
CA LEU A 496 -5.57 -19.04 -15.43
C LEU A 496 -6.30 -18.99 -14.09
N ASN A 497 -6.75 -17.80 -13.67
CA ASN A 497 -7.44 -17.64 -12.39
C ASN A 497 -8.80 -18.39 -12.40
N VAL A 498 -9.54 -18.39 -13.51
CA VAL A 498 -10.78 -19.19 -13.66
C VAL A 498 -10.54 -20.69 -13.42
N ILE A 499 -9.45 -21.26 -13.93
CA ILE A 499 -9.12 -22.67 -13.67
C ILE A 499 -8.66 -22.89 -12.22
N ILE A 500 -7.88 -21.98 -11.63
CA ILE A 500 -7.48 -22.08 -10.21
C ILE A 500 -8.72 -22.05 -9.29
N GLU A 501 -9.67 -21.14 -9.54
CA GLU A 501 -10.92 -21.01 -8.78
C GLU A 501 -11.93 -22.15 -9.04
N LYS A 502 -11.74 -22.96 -10.09
CA LYS A 502 -12.47 -24.22 -10.30
C LYS A 502 -11.72 -25.45 -9.77
N SER A 503 -10.41 -25.37 -9.58
CA SER A 503 -9.58 -26.50 -9.14
C SER A 503 -9.98 -27.02 -7.75
N THR A 504 -9.76 -28.32 -7.50
CA THR A 504 -9.88 -28.93 -6.16
C THR A 504 -8.51 -29.04 -5.47
N ALA A 505 -7.65 -28.04 -5.63
CA ALA A 505 -6.35 -27.98 -4.98
C ALA A 505 -6.49 -27.92 -3.44
N SER A 506 -5.55 -28.53 -2.71
CA SER A 506 -5.53 -28.51 -1.24
C SER A 506 -5.23 -27.11 -0.66
N LEU A 507 -5.56 -26.91 0.62
CA LEU A 507 -5.35 -25.66 1.34
C LEU A 507 -3.89 -25.17 1.21
N ASP A 508 -2.94 -26.04 1.56
CA ASP A 508 -1.49 -25.75 1.52
C ASP A 508 -1.03 -25.34 0.11
N LYS A 509 -1.63 -25.93 -0.92
CA LYS A 509 -1.31 -25.67 -2.33
C LYS A 509 -1.82 -24.31 -2.79
N ILE A 510 -3.03 -23.94 -2.37
CA ILE A 510 -3.57 -22.58 -2.61
C ILE A 510 -2.74 -21.55 -1.84
N GLN A 511 -2.46 -21.78 -0.56
CA GLN A 511 -1.65 -20.86 0.26
C GLN A 511 -0.24 -20.69 -0.30
N GLY A 512 0.47 -21.78 -0.62
CA GLY A 512 1.80 -21.73 -1.22
C GLY A 512 1.84 -21.00 -2.57
N TRP A 513 0.79 -21.11 -3.39
CA TRP A 513 0.65 -20.32 -4.60
C TRP A 513 0.54 -18.82 -4.32
N TYR A 514 -0.45 -18.41 -3.53
CA TYR A 514 -0.73 -16.99 -3.32
C TYR A 514 0.29 -16.26 -2.42
N MET A 515 1.08 -16.97 -1.62
CA MET A 515 2.08 -16.37 -0.73
C MET A 515 3.50 -16.28 -1.32
N ASP A 516 3.92 -17.25 -2.15
CA ASP A 516 5.32 -17.41 -2.54
C ASP A 516 5.50 -17.77 -4.02
N GLU A 517 4.91 -18.88 -4.49
CA GLU A 517 5.19 -19.39 -5.84
C GLU A 517 4.70 -18.46 -6.96
N ARG A 518 3.57 -17.74 -6.77
CA ARG A 518 3.07 -16.72 -7.71
C ARG A 518 4.07 -15.57 -7.81
N GLN A 519 4.54 -15.04 -6.68
CA GLN A 519 5.48 -13.93 -6.60
C GLN A 519 6.84 -14.30 -7.21
N ARG A 520 7.33 -15.52 -6.92
CA ARG A 520 8.56 -16.07 -7.50
C ARG A 520 8.44 -16.24 -9.02
N ALA A 521 7.34 -16.80 -9.50
CA ALA A 521 7.10 -16.96 -10.94
C ALA A 521 7.02 -15.61 -11.67
N ILE A 522 6.33 -14.62 -11.09
CA ILE A 522 6.27 -13.24 -11.62
C ILE A 522 7.67 -12.62 -11.66
N LYS A 523 8.45 -12.71 -10.57
CA LYS A 523 9.82 -12.16 -10.51
C LYS A 523 10.73 -12.77 -11.57
N VAL A 524 10.69 -14.09 -11.77
CA VAL A 524 11.48 -14.76 -12.81
C VAL A 524 11.01 -14.35 -14.22
N ALA A 525 9.71 -14.24 -14.45
CA ALA A 525 9.17 -13.84 -15.74
C ALA A 525 9.56 -12.40 -16.11
N LEU A 526 9.48 -11.47 -15.15
CA LEU A 526 9.93 -10.08 -15.31
C LEU A 526 11.45 -9.99 -15.46
N GLY A 527 12.22 -10.78 -14.71
CA GLY A 527 13.68 -10.88 -14.88
C GLY A 527 14.05 -11.25 -16.32
N LEU A 528 13.43 -12.30 -16.87
CA LEU A 528 13.60 -12.70 -18.28
C LEU A 528 13.16 -11.61 -19.26
N MET A 529 12.10 -10.86 -18.96
CA MET A 529 11.64 -9.75 -19.79
C MET A 529 12.70 -8.65 -19.88
N PHE A 530 13.19 -8.15 -18.74
CA PHE A 530 14.19 -7.08 -18.72
C PHE A 530 15.52 -7.56 -19.34
N GLU A 531 16.00 -8.77 -19.01
CA GLU A 531 17.22 -9.34 -19.59
C GLU A 531 17.17 -9.49 -21.12
N GLN A 532 15.99 -9.74 -21.70
CA GLN A 532 15.83 -9.95 -23.14
C GLN A 532 15.44 -8.67 -23.90
N HIS A 533 14.98 -7.63 -23.20
CA HIS A 533 14.56 -6.34 -23.77
C HIS A 533 15.32 -5.18 -23.11
N PRO A 534 16.56 -4.88 -23.56
CA PRO A 534 17.39 -3.80 -23.01
C PRO A 534 16.71 -2.42 -22.84
N PRO A 535 15.82 -1.95 -23.75
CA PRO A 535 15.08 -0.70 -23.55
C PRO A 535 14.14 -0.73 -22.33
N LEU A 536 13.51 -1.88 -22.06
CA LEU A 536 12.63 -2.03 -20.90
C LEU A 536 13.44 -2.09 -19.60
N MET A 537 14.61 -2.75 -19.63
CA MET A 537 15.53 -2.74 -18.50
C MET A 537 16.02 -1.32 -18.21
N ARG A 538 16.34 -0.53 -19.24
CA ARG A 538 16.69 0.89 -19.06
C ARG A 538 15.58 1.66 -18.39
N ALA A 539 14.34 1.55 -18.88
CA ALA A 539 13.19 2.22 -18.28
C ALA A 539 13.02 1.86 -16.79
N LEU A 540 13.29 0.61 -16.39
CA LEU A 540 13.27 0.21 -14.97
C LEU A 540 14.44 0.84 -14.18
N LEU A 541 15.65 0.85 -14.72
CA LEU A 541 16.83 1.42 -14.06
C LEU A 541 16.75 2.95 -13.92
N ASP A 542 16.13 3.62 -14.89
CA ASP A 542 15.90 5.08 -14.88
C ASP A 542 14.90 5.52 -13.79
N THR A 543 14.18 4.58 -13.14
CA THR A 543 13.39 4.85 -11.92
C THR A 543 14.23 5.06 -10.65
N GLN A 544 15.55 4.86 -10.72
CA GLN A 544 16.53 5.10 -9.64
C GLN A 544 16.10 4.45 -8.30
N ASP A 545 16.01 5.22 -7.21
CA ASP A 545 15.56 4.75 -5.89
C ASP A 545 14.13 5.24 -5.56
N ALA A 546 13.30 5.50 -6.57
CA ALA A 546 11.88 5.80 -6.35
C ALA A 546 11.11 4.58 -5.86
N LEU A 547 10.08 4.81 -5.04
CA LEU A 547 9.06 3.81 -4.72
C LEU A 547 8.22 3.53 -5.98
N LEU A 548 8.14 2.27 -6.39
CA LEU A 548 7.27 1.83 -7.48
C LEU A 548 5.92 1.40 -6.91
N ALA A 549 4.83 2.02 -7.35
CA ALA A 549 3.47 1.75 -6.88
C ALA A 549 2.57 1.25 -8.01
N PHE A 550 2.07 0.01 -7.88
CA PHE A 550 1.12 -0.55 -8.84
C PHE A 550 -0.30 -0.06 -8.54
N CYS A 551 -0.75 0.95 -9.29
CA CYS A 551 -2.09 1.54 -9.22
C CYS A 551 -3.09 0.73 -10.03
N ALA A 552 -3.86 -0.08 -9.33
CA ALA A 552 -5.01 -0.81 -9.85
C ALA A 552 -6.03 -1.04 -8.72
N ARG A 553 -7.27 -1.32 -9.10
CA ARG A 553 -8.39 -1.62 -8.23
C ARG A 553 -8.08 -2.75 -7.26
N PHE A 554 -8.62 -2.63 -6.05
CA PHE A 554 -8.53 -3.70 -5.07
C PHE A 554 -9.43 -4.87 -5.49
N SER A 555 -8.89 -6.08 -5.48
CA SER A 555 -9.67 -7.32 -5.57
C SER A 555 -9.12 -8.34 -4.59
N SER A 556 -9.99 -9.16 -4.00
CA SER A 556 -9.57 -10.17 -3.02
C SER A 556 -8.62 -11.22 -3.61
N LEU A 557 -8.70 -11.46 -4.92
CA LEU A 557 -7.82 -12.33 -5.70
C LEU A 557 -6.38 -11.78 -5.87
N GLU A 558 -6.22 -10.45 -5.85
CA GLU A 558 -4.94 -9.77 -6.12
C GLU A 558 -4.52 -8.77 -5.03
N ALA A 559 -5.12 -8.87 -3.83
CA ALA A 559 -4.95 -7.93 -2.71
C ALA A 559 -3.50 -7.65 -2.29
N GLU A 560 -2.57 -8.57 -2.54
CA GLU A 560 -1.13 -8.38 -2.27
C GLU A 560 -0.34 -7.78 -3.43
N LEU A 561 -0.83 -7.82 -4.69
CA LEU A 561 -0.07 -7.33 -5.85
C LEU A 561 -0.16 -5.81 -6.03
N SER A 562 -1.38 -5.25 -6.00
CA SER A 562 -1.64 -3.82 -6.26
C SER A 562 -1.67 -2.99 -4.96
N ILE A 563 -1.78 -1.67 -5.11
CA ILE A 563 -2.00 -0.72 -4.00
C ILE A 563 -3.49 -0.57 -3.66
N GLY A 564 -4.41 -0.96 -4.55
CA GLY A 564 -5.87 -0.87 -4.40
C GLY A 564 -6.50 0.49 -4.74
N MET A 565 -5.70 1.47 -5.17
CA MET A 565 -6.10 2.85 -5.48
C MET A 565 -5.68 3.28 -6.89
N ARG A 566 -6.43 4.26 -7.44
CA ARG A 566 -5.99 5.10 -8.55
C ARG A 566 -4.80 5.96 -8.14
N GLU A 567 -3.94 6.35 -9.07
CA GLU A 567 -2.81 7.24 -8.80
C GLU A 567 -3.26 8.56 -8.16
N ARG A 568 -4.35 9.16 -8.67
CA ARG A 568 -4.88 10.42 -8.13
C ARG A 568 -5.30 10.28 -6.66
N ASP A 569 -6.02 9.19 -6.35
CA ASP A 569 -6.54 8.93 -5.01
C ASP A 569 -5.41 8.63 -4.03
N LEU A 570 -4.43 7.83 -4.45
CA LEU A 570 -3.23 7.54 -3.67
C LEU A 570 -2.48 8.83 -3.32
N ARG A 571 -2.17 9.68 -4.31
CA ARG A 571 -1.45 10.94 -4.07
C ARG A 571 -2.24 11.88 -3.16
N SER A 572 -3.54 12.02 -3.37
CA SER A 572 -4.42 12.85 -2.53
C SER A 572 -4.53 12.30 -1.10
N TRP A 573 -4.63 10.98 -0.93
CA TRP A 573 -4.69 10.32 0.37
C TRP A 573 -3.40 10.49 1.18
N LEU A 574 -2.23 10.28 0.55
CA LEU A 574 -0.93 10.52 1.18
C LEU A 574 -0.80 11.98 1.66
N SER A 575 -1.22 12.95 0.82
CA SER A 575 -1.21 14.37 1.17
C SER A 575 -2.23 14.74 2.27
N GLN A 576 -3.30 13.98 2.45
CA GLN A 576 -4.37 14.26 3.42
C GLN A 576 -4.14 13.61 4.79
N ILE A 577 -3.24 12.62 4.87
CA ILE A 577 -2.82 11.93 6.11
C ILE A 577 -1.40 12.33 6.54
N ASP A 578 -0.65 12.97 5.65
CA ASP A 578 0.78 13.29 5.80
C ASP A 578 1.63 12.01 5.95
N LEU A 579 1.68 11.25 4.84
CA LEU A 579 2.40 9.99 4.74
C LEU A 579 3.54 10.09 3.71
N ASP A 580 4.76 9.80 4.16
CA ASP A 580 5.91 9.66 3.28
C ASP A 580 5.95 8.27 2.57
N THR A 581 6.83 8.13 1.58
CA THR A 581 6.98 6.90 0.79
C THR A 581 7.45 5.69 1.61
N LYS A 582 8.23 5.89 2.68
CA LYS A 582 8.69 4.81 3.58
C LYS A 582 7.57 4.36 4.49
N GLN A 583 6.74 5.28 4.99
CA GLN A 583 5.56 5.00 5.79
C GLN A 583 4.47 4.30 4.96
N LEU A 584 4.30 4.67 3.69
CA LEU A 584 3.46 3.94 2.74
C LEU A 584 3.98 2.50 2.56
N PHE A 585 5.26 2.32 2.27
CA PHE A 585 5.89 1.02 2.11
C PHE A 585 5.77 0.15 3.38
N ASP A 586 6.02 0.72 4.57
CA ASP A 586 5.81 0.04 5.85
C ASP A 586 4.34 -0.36 6.05
N SER A 587 3.39 0.40 5.52
CA SER A 587 1.95 0.11 5.60
C SER A 587 1.53 -1.01 4.66
N THR A 588 2.08 -1.08 3.44
CA THR A 588 1.80 -2.18 2.50
C THR A 588 2.38 -3.52 2.99
N LEU A 589 3.44 -3.49 3.82
CA LEU A 589 4.01 -4.70 4.43
C LEU A 589 3.26 -5.21 5.67
N ARG A 590 2.30 -4.46 6.23
CA ARG A 590 1.45 -4.94 7.34
C ARG A 590 0.54 -6.07 6.86
N PRO A 591 0.09 -7.00 7.73
CA PRO A 591 -0.94 -7.97 7.37
C PRO A 591 -2.25 -7.26 7.01
N LEU A 592 -3.01 -7.77 6.04
CA LEU A 592 -4.23 -7.14 5.51
C LEU A 592 -5.22 -6.69 6.61
N ALA A 593 -5.43 -7.52 7.64
CA ALA A 593 -6.26 -7.21 8.82
C ALA A 593 -5.92 -5.90 9.56
N PHE A 594 -4.70 -5.37 9.39
CA PHE A 594 -4.17 -4.18 10.05
C PHE A 594 -3.86 -3.03 9.08
N ARG A 595 -4.15 -3.21 7.78
CA ARG A 595 -4.07 -2.13 6.78
C ARG A 595 -5.35 -1.26 6.85
N PRO A 596 -5.32 -0.03 6.29
CA PRO A 596 -6.53 0.68 5.90
C PRO A 596 -7.40 -0.16 4.95
N PRO A 597 -8.74 -0.02 4.98
CA PRO A 597 -9.63 -0.66 4.01
C PRO A 597 -9.17 -0.41 2.57
N TYR A 598 -9.01 -1.48 1.80
CA TYR A 598 -8.56 -1.50 0.40
C TYR A 598 -7.11 -1.05 0.13
N LEU A 599 -6.27 -0.81 1.14
CA LEU A 599 -4.82 -0.68 0.90
C LEU A 599 -4.23 -2.07 0.63
N GLY A 600 -3.77 -2.30 -0.59
CA GLY A 600 -3.14 -3.54 -1.02
C GLY A 600 -1.65 -3.65 -0.62
N GLY A 601 -1.05 -4.81 -0.92
CA GLY A 601 0.33 -5.14 -0.54
C GLY A 601 1.43 -4.57 -1.44
N ASN A 602 1.10 -4.03 -2.63
CA ASN A 602 2.05 -3.50 -3.62
C ASN A 602 3.27 -4.42 -3.90
N ARG A 603 3.07 -5.75 -3.86
CA ARG A 603 4.16 -6.71 -4.00
C ARG A 603 4.76 -6.69 -5.41
N LEU A 604 4.00 -6.29 -6.43
CA LEU A 604 4.54 -6.13 -7.79
C LEU A 604 5.56 -4.98 -7.87
N GLY A 605 5.23 -3.81 -7.32
CA GLY A 605 6.18 -2.69 -7.19
C GLY A 605 7.44 -3.09 -6.43
N SER A 606 7.28 -3.88 -5.36
CA SER A 606 8.42 -4.41 -4.59
C SER A 606 9.30 -5.38 -5.38
N ILE A 607 8.71 -6.32 -6.14
CA ILE A 607 9.45 -7.23 -7.04
C ILE A 607 10.27 -6.45 -8.07
N LEU A 608 9.72 -5.37 -8.62
CA LEU A 608 10.43 -4.50 -9.58
C LEU A 608 11.61 -3.78 -8.92
N MET A 609 11.46 -3.28 -7.69
CA MET A 609 12.56 -2.68 -6.93
C MET A 609 13.66 -3.69 -6.58
N GLU A 610 13.32 -4.95 -6.28
CA GLU A 610 14.30 -6.03 -6.12
C GLU A 610 15.07 -6.30 -7.42
N LEU A 611 14.38 -6.47 -8.55
CA LEU A 611 15.00 -6.72 -9.85
C LEU A 611 15.90 -5.55 -10.28
N ARG A 612 15.43 -4.31 -10.11
CA ARG A 612 16.20 -3.08 -10.34
C ARG A 612 17.53 -3.11 -9.58
N ARG A 613 17.49 -3.43 -8.28
CA ARG A 613 18.69 -3.56 -7.45
C ARG A 613 19.58 -4.73 -7.89
N GLU A 614 19.02 -5.88 -8.24
CA GLU A 614 19.78 -7.02 -8.74
C GLU A 614 20.55 -6.69 -10.03
N PHE A 615 19.95 -5.95 -10.98
CA PHE A 615 20.64 -5.53 -12.20
C PHE A 615 21.78 -4.54 -11.93
N VAL A 616 21.57 -3.56 -11.03
CA VAL A 616 22.63 -2.63 -10.60
C VAL A 616 23.79 -3.39 -9.93
N LEU A 617 23.49 -4.36 -9.05
CA LEU A 617 24.51 -5.19 -8.38
C LEU A 617 25.26 -6.12 -9.35
N ARG A 618 24.66 -6.50 -10.48
CA ARG A 618 25.33 -7.19 -11.60
C ARG A 618 26.18 -6.25 -12.46
N GLY A 619 26.22 -4.96 -12.17
CA GLY A 619 27.01 -3.96 -12.90
C GLY A 619 26.34 -3.44 -14.17
N VAL A 620 25.02 -3.57 -14.31
CA VAL A 620 24.28 -2.98 -15.44
C VAL A 620 23.87 -1.55 -15.10
N PHE A 621 24.22 -0.60 -15.99
CA PHE A 621 23.92 0.81 -15.80
C PHE A 621 23.08 1.37 -16.96
N PRO A 622 22.07 2.23 -16.69
CA PRO A 622 21.13 2.67 -17.73
C PRO A 622 21.79 3.39 -18.91
N HIS A 623 22.88 4.16 -18.69
CA HIS A 623 23.61 4.85 -19.75
C HIS A 623 24.27 3.91 -20.79
N GLN A 624 24.33 2.59 -20.53
CA GLN A 624 24.86 1.58 -21.46
C GLN A 624 23.77 0.93 -22.32
N LEU A 625 22.51 1.17 -21.99
CA LEU A 625 21.35 0.53 -22.60
C LEU A 625 20.65 1.50 -23.58
N PRO A 626 20.02 0.99 -24.66
CA PRO A 626 19.23 1.79 -25.57
C PRO A 626 18.01 2.40 -24.85
N GLU A 627 17.63 3.61 -25.22
CA GLU A 627 16.45 4.30 -24.68
C GLU A 627 15.16 3.82 -25.34
N LEU A 628 14.11 3.65 -24.54
CA LEU A 628 12.80 3.24 -25.02
C LEU A 628 12.09 4.44 -25.66
N GLN A 629 11.84 4.36 -26.97
CA GLN A 629 11.31 5.45 -27.80
C GLN A 629 9.78 5.64 -27.66
N ILE A 630 9.25 5.67 -26.44
CA ILE A 630 7.84 5.97 -26.13
C ILE A 630 7.76 6.96 -24.96
N GLY A 631 6.68 7.76 -24.90
CA GLY A 631 6.49 8.75 -23.84
C GLY A 631 6.28 8.13 -22.45
N VAL A 632 6.68 8.82 -21.39
CA VAL A 632 6.60 8.33 -19.99
C VAL A 632 5.18 7.91 -19.60
N GLU A 633 4.15 8.66 -20.02
CA GLU A 633 2.74 8.29 -19.81
C GLU A 633 2.39 6.89 -20.36
N ALA A 634 2.97 6.50 -21.50
CA ALA A 634 2.81 5.18 -22.10
C ALA A 634 3.71 4.12 -21.46
N ILE A 635 4.88 4.50 -20.93
CA ILE A 635 5.73 3.61 -20.11
C ILE A 635 4.98 3.19 -18.83
N LEU A 636 4.28 4.13 -18.21
CA LEU A 636 3.57 3.94 -16.93
C LEU A 636 2.11 3.49 -17.10
N GLY A 637 1.53 3.65 -18.29
CA GLY A 637 0.10 3.40 -18.53
C GLY A 637 -0.81 4.42 -17.84
N SER A 638 -0.32 5.63 -17.59
CA SER A 638 -1.00 6.66 -16.77
C SER A 638 -2.22 7.29 -17.43
N GLU A 639 -2.34 7.25 -18.76
CA GLU A 639 -3.54 7.73 -19.48
C GLU A 639 -4.64 6.64 -19.65
N SER A 640 -4.34 5.39 -19.30
CA SER A 640 -5.22 4.22 -19.42
C SER A 640 -6.39 4.18 -18.42
N PRO A 641 -7.53 3.54 -18.72
CA PRO A 641 -8.53 3.15 -17.73
C PRO A 641 -8.14 1.86 -16.96
N ALA A 642 -6.99 1.26 -17.27
CA ALA A 642 -6.53 0.02 -16.66
C ALA A 642 -6.26 0.09 -15.13
N GLU A 643 -6.46 1.25 -14.51
CA GLU A 643 -6.62 1.35 -13.06
C GLU A 643 -7.85 0.55 -12.56
N ASN A 644 -8.91 0.37 -13.35
CA ASN A 644 -10.08 -0.45 -12.98
C ASN A 644 -9.88 -1.97 -13.25
N TYR A 645 -8.72 -2.40 -13.76
CA TYR A 645 -8.45 -3.81 -14.06
C TYR A 645 -8.55 -4.71 -12.82
N VAL A 646 -9.16 -5.88 -12.99
CA VAL A 646 -9.21 -6.97 -12.00
C VAL A 646 -9.10 -8.32 -12.70
N ALA A 647 -8.30 -9.25 -12.18
CA ALA A 647 -8.10 -10.56 -12.81
C ALA A 647 -9.29 -11.54 -12.77
N SER A 648 -10.34 -11.24 -11.98
CA SER A 648 -11.54 -12.10 -11.88
C SER A 648 -12.51 -11.96 -13.06
N TYR A 649 -12.33 -10.98 -13.95
CA TYR A 649 -13.24 -10.66 -15.05
C TYR A 649 -12.49 -10.41 -16.37
N PRO A 650 -13.12 -10.63 -17.53
CA PRO A 650 -12.63 -10.10 -18.80
C PRO A 650 -12.54 -8.58 -18.73
N PHE A 651 -11.45 -8.00 -19.25
CA PHE A 651 -11.22 -6.56 -19.26
C PHE A 651 -11.06 -6.05 -20.69
N ASP A 652 -11.95 -5.15 -21.12
CA ASP A 652 -11.83 -4.40 -22.36
C ASP A 652 -11.43 -2.94 -22.05
N ILE A 653 -10.31 -2.51 -22.62
CA ILE A 653 -9.80 -1.15 -22.46
C ILE A 653 -10.67 -0.10 -23.19
N LEU A 654 -11.42 -0.51 -24.21
CA LEU A 654 -12.27 0.37 -25.01
C LEU A 654 -13.64 0.61 -24.37
N ASP A 655 -13.98 -0.12 -23.30
CA ASP A 655 -15.23 0.06 -22.56
C ASP A 655 -15.22 1.43 -21.82
N PRO A 656 -16.14 2.36 -22.15
CA PRO A 656 -16.21 3.66 -21.51
C PRO A 656 -16.47 3.60 -19.99
N ASP A 657 -17.13 2.55 -19.50
CA ASP A 657 -17.45 2.41 -18.07
C ASP A 657 -16.17 2.26 -17.23
N ASN A 658 -15.08 1.74 -17.81
CA ASN A 658 -13.78 1.64 -17.12
C ASN A 658 -13.13 3.00 -16.83
N PHE A 659 -13.50 4.08 -17.54
CA PHE A 659 -13.04 5.45 -17.25
C PHE A 659 -13.89 6.16 -16.18
N ALA A 660 -15.18 5.80 -16.09
CA ALA A 660 -16.13 6.31 -15.10
C ALA A 660 -16.15 5.48 -13.80
N ALA A 661 -15.49 4.32 -13.78
CA ALA A 661 -15.49 3.40 -12.65
C ALA A 661 -14.94 4.04 -11.36
N LEU A 662 -15.76 3.98 -10.31
CA LEU A 662 -15.41 4.35 -8.93
C LEU A 662 -15.61 3.13 -8.03
N TRP A 663 -14.64 2.87 -7.15
CA TRP A 663 -14.68 1.82 -6.14
C TRP A 663 -14.21 2.36 -4.79
N ALA A 664 -14.79 1.88 -3.69
CA ALA A 664 -14.39 2.27 -2.35
C ALA A 664 -12.89 2.01 -2.12
N ASN A 665 -12.20 3.01 -1.57
CA ASN A 665 -10.77 3.00 -1.34
C ASN A 665 -10.41 3.94 -0.16
N PRO A 666 -9.17 3.94 0.37
CA PRO A 666 -8.78 4.75 1.52
C PRO A 666 -9.10 6.25 1.38
N PHE A 667 -9.02 6.81 0.17
CA PHE A 667 -9.30 8.24 -0.07
C PHE A 667 -10.80 8.55 -0.01
N ILE A 668 -11.62 7.76 -0.71
CA ILE A 668 -13.08 7.92 -0.72
C ILE A 668 -13.65 7.74 0.70
N LEU A 669 -13.15 6.75 1.45
CA LEU A 669 -13.58 6.52 2.84
C LEU A 669 -13.13 7.65 3.77
N LEU A 670 -11.94 8.22 3.58
CA LEU A 670 -11.48 9.40 4.32
C LEU A 670 -12.37 10.64 4.04
N ALA A 671 -12.71 10.90 2.78
CA ALA A 671 -13.60 11.99 2.40
C ALA A 671 -15.00 11.83 3.01
N LYS A 672 -15.56 10.60 2.96
CA LYS A 672 -16.82 10.21 3.60
C LYS A 672 -16.80 10.45 5.11
N GLN A 673 -15.70 10.09 5.78
CA GLN A 673 -15.53 10.28 7.23
C GLN A 673 -15.39 11.75 7.62
N LYS A 674 -14.60 12.54 6.86
CA LYS A 674 -14.43 13.99 7.08
C LYS A 674 -15.69 14.79 6.78
N LYS A 675 -16.62 14.27 5.95
CA LYS A 675 -17.82 14.97 5.44
C LYS A 675 -17.49 16.29 4.74
N ASP A 676 -16.32 16.33 4.11
CA ASP A 676 -15.76 17.48 3.42
C ASP A 676 -16.21 17.46 1.95
N PRO A 677 -16.91 18.49 1.45
CA PRO A 677 -17.46 18.49 0.09
C PRO A 677 -16.37 18.57 -0.99
N ASP A 678 -15.25 19.22 -0.72
CA ASP A 678 -14.17 19.41 -1.69
C ASP A 678 -13.39 18.11 -1.85
N LEU A 679 -13.05 17.46 -0.74
CA LEU A 679 -12.46 16.11 -0.75
C LEU A 679 -13.41 15.09 -1.37
N TRP A 680 -14.72 15.22 -1.13
CA TRP A 680 -15.72 14.35 -1.74
C TRP A 680 -15.79 14.50 -3.26
N SER A 681 -15.79 15.75 -3.75
CA SER A 681 -15.73 16.07 -5.18
C SER A 681 -14.45 15.52 -5.83
N GLN A 682 -13.29 15.74 -5.19
CA GLN A 682 -12.01 15.22 -5.65
C GLN A 682 -12.00 13.68 -5.73
N ALA A 683 -12.51 12.99 -4.70
CA ALA A 683 -12.52 11.53 -4.65
C ALA A 683 -13.50 10.89 -5.65
N ASN A 684 -14.61 11.57 -5.96
CA ASN A 684 -15.58 11.12 -6.98
C ASN A 684 -15.26 11.61 -8.40
N SER A 685 -14.13 12.31 -8.60
CA SER A 685 -13.72 12.75 -9.93
C SER A 685 -13.42 11.54 -10.84
N VAL A 686 -14.12 11.48 -11.97
CA VAL A 686 -13.89 10.46 -13.01
C VAL A 686 -12.73 10.86 -13.93
N LYS A 687 -12.26 9.92 -14.74
CA LYS A 687 -11.31 10.20 -15.82
C LYS A 687 -12.12 10.45 -17.08
N ALA A 688 -11.80 11.49 -17.85
CA ALA A 688 -12.34 11.60 -19.20
C ALA A 688 -11.76 10.45 -20.04
N ALA A 689 -12.62 9.73 -20.77
CA ALA A 689 -12.13 8.81 -21.79
C ALA A 689 -11.32 9.62 -22.81
N PRO A 690 -10.08 9.22 -23.15
CA PRO A 690 -9.31 9.91 -24.18
C PRO A 690 -10.10 9.79 -25.47
N LYS A 691 -10.51 10.94 -26.01
CA LYS A 691 -11.07 10.99 -27.35
C LYS A 691 -10.00 10.38 -28.28
N LEU A 692 -10.34 9.29 -28.97
CA LEU A 692 -9.48 8.67 -30.00
C LEU A 692 -9.39 9.59 -31.23
N ILE A 693 -8.79 10.76 -31.02
CA ILE A 693 -8.46 11.73 -32.03
C ILE A 693 -7.18 11.20 -32.68
N SER A 694 -7.30 10.72 -33.91
CA SER A 694 -6.14 10.70 -34.81
C SER A 694 -5.58 12.11 -34.82
N VAL A 695 -4.37 12.31 -34.28
CA VAL A 695 -3.78 13.64 -34.11
C VAL A 695 -3.69 14.33 -35.46
N ASP A 696 -4.65 15.22 -35.70
CA ASP A 696 -4.69 16.00 -36.93
C ASP A 696 -3.69 17.14 -36.78
N ASN A 697 -2.49 16.89 -37.32
CA ASN A 697 -1.42 17.87 -37.35
C ASN A 697 -1.86 19.18 -38.05
N SER A 698 -2.87 19.16 -38.93
CA SER A 698 -3.41 20.40 -39.49
C SER A 698 -4.17 21.21 -38.43
N LYS A 699 -5.07 20.58 -37.67
CA LYS A 699 -5.78 21.21 -36.54
C LYS A 699 -4.81 21.75 -35.49
N LEU A 700 -3.79 20.98 -35.10
CA LEU A 700 -2.78 21.44 -34.13
C LEU A 700 -1.97 22.62 -34.63
N ASN A 701 -1.57 22.63 -35.91
CA ASN A 701 -0.88 23.78 -36.49
C ASN A 701 -1.80 25.02 -36.54
N CYS A 702 -3.08 24.88 -36.87
CA CYS A 702 -4.02 26.02 -36.81
C CYS A 702 -4.15 26.60 -35.39
N ILE A 703 -4.27 25.76 -34.36
CA ILE A 703 -4.34 26.25 -32.96
C ILE A 703 -3.03 26.95 -32.56
N ILE A 704 -1.87 26.42 -32.98
CA ILE A 704 -0.57 27.07 -32.74
C ILE A 704 -0.48 28.41 -33.49
N GLU A 705 -0.96 28.49 -34.73
CA GLU A 705 -0.99 29.72 -35.52
C GLU A 705 -1.95 30.77 -34.92
N GLU A 706 -3.10 30.37 -34.36
CA GLU A 706 -4.01 31.25 -33.61
C GLU A 706 -3.37 31.77 -32.31
N LEU A 707 -2.68 30.90 -31.55
CA LEU A 707 -1.99 31.28 -30.33
C LEU A 707 -0.75 32.16 -30.60
N ASP A 708 0.06 31.85 -31.63
CA ASP A 708 1.22 32.66 -32.06
C ASP A 708 0.79 34.00 -32.67
N ALA A 709 -0.42 34.11 -33.25
CA ALA A 709 -0.99 35.36 -33.74
C ALA A 709 -1.54 36.27 -32.62
N THR A 710 -1.65 35.76 -31.40
CA THR A 710 -2.22 36.48 -30.25
C THR A 710 -1.09 37.06 -29.39
N ASP A 711 -0.87 38.37 -29.47
CA ASP A 711 0.24 39.10 -28.78
C ASP A 711 0.36 38.79 -27.26
N ARG A 712 -0.76 38.43 -26.61
CA ARG A 712 -0.81 37.84 -25.27
C ARG A 712 -2.02 36.91 -25.12
N VAL A 713 -1.76 35.62 -24.95
CA VAL A 713 -2.78 34.63 -24.58
C VAL A 713 -3.19 34.81 -23.11
N THR A 714 -4.50 34.91 -22.85
CA THR A 714 -5.10 35.00 -21.50
C THR A 714 -5.76 33.67 -21.11
N GLU A 715 -6.20 33.53 -19.84
CA GLU A 715 -6.94 32.33 -19.41
C GLU A 715 -8.28 32.19 -20.16
N GLU A 716 -9.00 33.29 -20.42
CA GLU A 716 -10.26 33.30 -21.16
C GLU A 716 -10.09 32.81 -22.61
N ASP A 717 -8.95 33.12 -23.26
CA ASP A 717 -8.64 32.61 -24.60
C ASP A 717 -8.43 31.08 -24.60
N LEU A 718 -7.83 30.56 -23.52
CA LEU A 718 -7.56 29.12 -23.35
C LEU A 718 -8.81 28.32 -23.00
N GLU A 719 -9.81 28.91 -22.35
CA GLU A 719 -11.12 28.28 -22.08
C GLU A 719 -11.88 27.90 -23.36
N SER A 720 -11.57 28.54 -24.50
CA SER A 720 -12.16 28.20 -25.80
C SER A 720 -11.67 26.84 -26.36
N PHE A 721 -10.55 26.33 -25.88
CA PHE A 721 -9.95 25.06 -26.32
C PHE A 721 -10.19 23.94 -25.31
N THR A 722 -10.27 22.69 -25.81
CA THR A 722 -10.36 21.54 -24.90
C THR A 722 -9.02 21.27 -24.20
N VAL A 723 -9.05 20.78 -22.97
CA VAL A 723 -7.84 20.41 -22.21
C VAL A 723 -7.01 19.38 -22.99
N GLU A 724 -7.65 18.49 -23.74
CA GLU A 724 -6.97 17.53 -24.62
C GLU A 724 -6.27 18.21 -25.81
N ASP A 725 -6.91 19.19 -26.46
CA ASP A 725 -6.29 19.97 -27.54
C ASP A 725 -5.08 20.75 -27.04
N LEU A 726 -5.20 21.43 -25.88
CA LEU A 726 -4.09 22.15 -25.24
C LEU A 726 -2.95 21.21 -24.83
N ARG A 727 -3.25 20.02 -24.29
CA ARG A 727 -2.26 18.98 -23.97
C ARG A 727 -1.56 18.47 -25.22
N ALA A 728 -2.29 18.29 -26.33
CA ALA A 728 -1.74 17.86 -27.61
C ALA A 728 -0.86 18.93 -28.25
N VAL A 729 -1.25 20.22 -28.21
CA VAL A 729 -0.42 21.36 -28.61
C VAL A 729 0.87 21.40 -27.78
N LEU A 730 0.79 21.28 -26.45
CA LEU A 730 1.94 21.31 -25.56
C LEU A 730 2.89 20.12 -25.80
N MET A 731 2.35 18.92 -26.00
CA MET A 731 3.11 17.72 -26.43
C MET A 731 3.82 17.93 -27.77
N PHE A 732 3.14 18.52 -28.76
CA PHE A 732 3.66 18.78 -30.10
C PHE A 732 4.79 19.82 -30.07
N ILE A 733 4.61 20.92 -29.33
CA ILE A 733 5.64 21.94 -29.11
C ILE A 733 6.85 21.34 -28.36
N ALA A 734 6.63 20.58 -27.28
CA ALA A 734 7.70 19.94 -26.52
C ALA A 734 8.48 18.87 -27.33
N SER A 735 7.81 18.19 -28.26
CA SER A 735 8.45 17.29 -29.23
C SER A 735 9.31 18.09 -30.22
N ARG A 736 8.76 19.15 -30.82
CA ARG A 736 9.46 20.05 -31.75
C ARG A 736 10.66 20.76 -31.11
N MET A 737 10.58 21.12 -29.83
CA MET A 737 11.71 21.66 -29.06
C MET A 737 12.81 20.62 -28.84
N ARG A 738 12.47 19.38 -28.45
CA ARG A 738 13.45 18.29 -28.31
C ARG A 738 14.15 17.97 -29.62
N GLN A 739 13.40 17.92 -30.73
CA GLN A 739 13.95 17.77 -32.08
C GLN A 739 14.97 18.88 -32.39
N ARG A 740 14.60 20.16 -32.21
CA ARG A 740 15.48 21.31 -32.43
C ARG A 740 16.73 21.31 -31.54
N LEU A 741 16.63 20.84 -30.30
CA LEU A 741 17.79 20.72 -29.40
C LEU A 741 18.76 19.65 -29.92
N ALA A 742 18.26 18.48 -30.34
CA ALA A 742 19.09 17.44 -30.93
C ALA A 742 19.74 17.89 -32.25
N ASP A 743 19.00 18.58 -33.12
CA ASP A 743 19.53 19.16 -34.36
C ASP A 743 20.64 20.18 -34.05
N GLY A 744 20.44 21.03 -33.03
CA GLY A 744 21.41 22.02 -32.56
C GLY A 744 22.69 21.40 -31.97
N GLU A 745 22.58 20.33 -31.17
CA GLU A 745 23.74 19.57 -30.70
C GLU A 745 24.50 18.93 -31.88
N THR A 746 23.79 18.42 -32.88
CA THR A 746 24.39 17.83 -34.08
C THR A 746 25.18 18.88 -34.87
N GLN A 747 24.58 20.04 -35.14
CA GLN A 747 25.25 21.18 -35.79
C GLN A 747 26.45 21.70 -34.99
N GLN A 748 26.35 21.77 -33.66
CA GLN A 748 27.46 22.18 -32.80
C GLN A 748 28.63 21.16 -32.86
N ASN A 749 28.32 19.86 -32.95
CA ASN A 749 29.33 18.82 -33.11
C ASN A 749 30.01 18.87 -34.49
N GLU A 750 29.25 19.12 -35.56
CA GLU A 750 29.80 19.36 -36.91
C GLU A 750 30.70 20.60 -36.97
N MET A 751 30.26 21.72 -36.38
CA MET A 751 31.06 22.94 -36.28
C MET A 751 32.36 22.72 -35.48
N ASN A 752 32.29 21.96 -34.38
CA ASN A 752 33.46 21.57 -33.60
C ASN A 752 34.45 20.70 -34.41
N ALA A 753 33.94 19.78 -35.25
CA ALA A 753 34.76 18.96 -36.14
C ALA A 753 35.47 19.83 -37.21
N LEU A 754 34.71 20.70 -37.90
CA LEU A 754 35.24 21.66 -38.88
C LEU A 754 36.30 22.59 -38.26
N ALA A 755 36.07 23.11 -37.05
CA ALA A 755 37.06 23.92 -36.34
C ALA A 755 38.36 23.13 -36.04
N GLY A 756 38.24 21.83 -35.73
CA GLY A 756 39.38 20.93 -35.60
C GLY A 756 40.17 20.76 -36.90
N GLU A 757 39.49 20.54 -38.03
CA GLU A 757 40.12 20.42 -39.34
C GLU A 757 40.80 21.73 -39.79
N ILE A 758 40.13 22.89 -39.61
CA ILE A 758 40.71 24.21 -39.88
C ILE A 758 42.00 24.41 -39.06
N THR A 759 41.99 24.03 -37.78
CA THR A 759 43.17 24.13 -36.91
C THR A 759 44.31 23.22 -37.38
N GLN A 760 44.01 21.98 -37.81
CA GLN A 760 45.00 21.10 -38.41
C GLN A 760 45.57 21.68 -39.71
N MET A 761 44.73 22.22 -40.61
CA MET A 761 45.19 22.85 -41.85
C MET A 761 46.06 24.08 -41.59
N GLN A 762 45.72 24.93 -40.61
CA GLN A 762 46.57 26.07 -40.22
C GLN A 762 47.92 25.62 -39.65
N THR A 763 47.94 24.53 -38.87
CA THR A 763 49.18 23.98 -38.31
C THR A 763 50.06 23.34 -39.39
N MET A 764 49.44 22.63 -40.33
CA MET A 764 50.13 22.08 -41.50
C MET A 764 50.67 23.19 -42.40
N ARG A 765 49.90 24.26 -42.62
CA ARG A 765 50.35 25.46 -43.35
C ARG A 765 51.55 26.11 -42.67
N ARG A 766 51.54 26.33 -41.35
CA ARG A 766 52.70 26.86 -40.61
C ARG A 766 53.92 25.95 -40.75
N SER A 767 53.75 24.64 -40.62
CA SER A 767 54.87 23.69 -40.80
C SER A 767 55.44 23.70 -42.24
N LEU A 768 54.61 23.97 -43.25
CA LEU A 768 55.05 24.15 -44.64
C LEU A 768 55.73 25.53 -44.85
N GLU A 769 55.24 26.59 -44.23
CA GLU A 769 55.87 27.92 -44.25
C GLU A 769 57.21 27.93 -43.50
N GLU A 770 57.32 27.24 -42.36
CA GLU A 770 58.57 27.01 -41.60
C GLU A 770 59.58 26.17 -42.42
N LYS A 771 59.12 25.09 -43.07
CA LYS A 771 59.99 24.32 -43.98
C LYS A 771 60.44 25.14 -45.18
N LYS A 772 59.60 26.02 -45.71
CA LYS A 772 59.98 26.95 -46.77
C LYS A 772 61.03 27.95 -46.29
N GLN A 773 60.84 28.56 -45.11
CA GLN A 773 61.83 29.46 -44.50
C GLN A 773 63.16 28.75 -44.19
N GLN A 774 63.15 27.45 -43.85
CA GLN A 774 64.38 26.65 -43.67
C GLN A 774 65.09 26.32 -44.99
N MET A 775 64.40 26.34 -46.14
CA MET A 775 65.04 26.21 -47.46
C MET A 775 65.50 27.56 -48.04
N ASP A 776 64.79 28.65 -47.73
CA ASP A 776 65.05 29.99 -48.28
C ASP A 776 66.04 30.84 -47.44
N GLY A 777 66.55 30.33 -46.30
CA GLY A 777 67.32 31.12 -45.32
C GLY A 777 68.64 30.52 -44.84
N SER A 778 69.74 30.84 -45.54
CA SER A 778 71.11 30.58 -45.06
C SER A 778 71.87 31.88 -44.72
N THR A 779 72.84 31.76 -43.81
CA THR A 779 73.82 32.76 -43.31
C THR A 779 73.35 33.72 -42.19
N THR A 780 73.93 33.65 -40.97
CA THR A 780 75.13 34.36 -40.42
C THR A 780 74.92 35.89 -40.34
N GLU A 781 75.12 36.63 -39.24
CA GLU A 781 75.57 36.36 -37.85
C GLU A 781 75.34 37.61 -36.95
N ARG A 782 75.43 37.43 -35.62
CA ARG A 782 76.02 38.37 -34.62
C ARG A 782 75.40 39.74 -34.22
N ARG A 783 75.38 39.90 -32.88
CA ARG A 783 75.76 41.10 -32.06
C ARG A 783 74.81 42.31 -32.07
N ASP A 784 74.71 43.13 -31.02
CA ASP A 784 75.23 43.05 -29.64
C ASP A 784 74.42 44.03 -28.74
N LYS A 785 74.70 43.99 -27.42
CA LYS A 785 74.47 45.02 -26.38
C LYS A 785 73.23 44.89 -25.47
N ARG A 786 73.53 44.43 -24.25
CA ARG A 786 72.87 44.73 -22.97
C ARG A 786 72.77 46.25 -22.73
N GLU A 787 71.88 46.68 -21.83
CA GLU A 787 72.27 47.24 -20.51
C GLU A 787 71.08 47.41 -19.53
N GLN A 788 71.31 47.03 -18.26
CA GLN A 788 70.85 47.63 -16.98
C GLN A 788 69.32 47.76 -16.68
N THR A 789 68.78 47.66 -15.44
CA THR A 789 69.36 47.73 -14.07
C THR A 789 68.56 46.89 -13.03
N LEU A 790 68.89 47.00 -11.73
CA LEU A 790 68.52 46.14 -10.57
C LEU A 790 67.11 46.41 -9.92
N PRO A 791 66.62 45.53 -8.99
CA PRO A 791 65.21 45.49 -8.49
C PRO A 791 65.01 46.22 -7.13
N PRO A 792 63.78 46.44 -6.58
CA PRO A 792 63.10 45.40 -5.75
C PRO A 792 61.54 45.49 -5.54
N THR A 793 61.00 44.46 -4.87
CA THR A 793 59.84 44.41 -3.91
C THR A 793 58.40 44.86 -4.24
N ARG A 794 57.47 43.95 -3.84
CA ARG A 794 56.05 44.10 -3.42
C ARG A 794 55.51 45.50 -3.07
N ILE A 795 54.27 45.76 -3.47
CA ILE A 795 53.09 46.03 -2.61
C ILE A 795 51.83 45.54 -3.35
N SER A 796 50.83 45.04 -2.62
CA SER A 796 49.51 44.62 -3.11
C SER A 796 48.39 45.46 -2.46
N PRO A 797 47.24 45.64 -3.13
CA PRO A 797 46.00 45.24 -2.47
C PRO A 797 44.93 44.57 -3.38
N THR A 798 44.19 43.64 -2.77
CA THR A 798 42.87 43.07 -3.14
C THR A 798 41.77 43.70 -2.26
N PRO A 799 40.46 43.36 -2.39
CA PRO A 799 39.64 42.77 -3.47
C PRO A 799 38.49 43.78 -3.90
N VAL A 800 37.44 43.52 -4.68
CA VAL A 800 36.35 42.51 -4.74
C VAL A 800 35.70 42.66 -6.14
N ASN A 801 35.41 41.62 -6.95
CA ASN A 801 34.29 40.69 -6.78
C ASN A 801 34.52 39.34 -7.51
N ARG A 802 33.96 38.24 -6.96
CA ARG A 802 33.97 36.86 -7.52
C ARG A 802 32.50 36.42 -7.67
N SER A 803 32.13 35.60 -8.64
CA SER A 803 32.36 34.13 -8.63
C SER A 803 32.56 33.53 -10.03
N TYR A 804 33.16 32.34 -10.09
CA TYR A 804 33.72 31.71 -11.30
C TYR A 804 33.46 30.20 -11.33
N SER A 805 33.29 29.63 -12.54
CA SER A 805 33.42 28.20 -12.90
C SER A 805 34.91 27.75 -12.82
N PRO A 806 35.38 26.52 -13.23
CA PRO A 806 34.76 25.40 -13.97
C PRO A 806 35.11 23.99 -13.39
N PRO A 807 35.10 22.89 -14.19
CA PRO A 807 36.39 22.26 -14.55
C PRO A 807 36.52 21.67 -15.98
N ARG A 808 37.73 21.23 -16.35
CA ARG A 808 38.16 20.76 -17.70
C ARG A 808 38.40 19.23 -17.80
N LYS A 809 38.51 18.76 -19.05
CA LYS A 809 38.83 17.38 -19.52
C LYS A 809 40.28 16.89 -19.23
N TRP A 810 40.38 15.57 -19.04
CA TRP A 810 41.41 14.57 -19.48
C TRP A 810 42.92 14.89 -19.59
N GLU A 811 43.72 13.93 -19.11
CA GLU A 811 44.96 13.47 -19.77
C GLU A 811 44.87 11.98 -20.18
N ARG A 812 45.47 11.64 -21.33
CA ARG A 812 45.78 10.25 -21.77
C ARG A 812 47.22 10.24 -22.29
N LYS A 813 47.97 9.15 -22.02
CA LYS A 813 49.25 8.85 -22.71
C LYS A 813 49.06 7.83 -23.85
N SER A 814 50.05 7.81 -24.73
CA SER A 814 50.19 7.08 -26.00
C SER A 814 50.22 5.54 -25.85
N THR A 815 50.13 4.67 -26.87
CA THR A 815 50.79 4.69 -28.21
C THR A 815 50.07 3.89 -29.33
N SER A 816 50.34 4.28 -30.58
CA SER A 816 50.41 3.53 -31.87
C SER A 816 50.21 2.00 -31.87
N SER A 817 49.67 1.30 -32.89
CA SER A 817 49.26 1.59 -34.29
C SER A 817 48.23 0.51 -34.75
N SER A 818 47.77 0.30 -36.00
CA SER A 818 48.14 0.79 -37.34
C SER A 818 46.91 0.85 -38.29
N ARG A 819 47.00 0.41 -39.56
CA ARG A 819 45.91 0.38 -40.55
C ARG A 819 45.88 -0.91 -41.41
N ARG A 820 44.67 -1.15 -41.98
CA ARG A 820 44.34 -1.59 -43.37
C ARG A 820 43.91 -3.05 -43.67
N TYR A 821 42.94 -3.11 -44.61
CA TYR A 821 42.41 -4.20 -45.46
C TYR A 821 41.43 -5.25 -44.89
N SER A 822 40.18 -5.13 -45.37
CA SER A 822 39.40 -6.23 -45.98
C SER A 822 39.57 -6.10 -47.52
N PRO A 823 39.49 -7.17 -48.35
CA PRO A 823 38.28 -7.97 -48.62
C PRO A 823 38.59 -9.51 -48.62
N ASP A 824 37.81 -10.49 -49.10
CA ASP A 824 36.67 -10.53 -50.04
C ASP A 824 35.78 -11.80 -49.89
N GLU A 825 34.75 -11.96 -50.72
CA GLU A 825 33.66 -12.97 -50.63
C GLU A 825 33.93 -14.42 -51.16
N ARG A 826 33.24 -15.42 -50.54
CA ARG A 826 32.61 -16.66 -51.13
C ARG A 826 33.51 -17.82 -51.67
N PRO A 827 32.98 -19.04 -52.00
CA PRO A 827 31.82 -19.79 -51.45
C PRO A 827 31.96 -21.34 -51.25
N SER A 828 31.07 -21.92 -50.42
CA SER A 828 30.42 -23.26 -50.57
C SER A 828 31.17 -24.62 -50.45
N SER A 829 30.66 -25.52 -49.57
CA SER A 829 30.17 -26.90 -49.89
C SER A 829 29.37 -27.45 -48.68
N LYS A 830 28.09 -27.82 -48.80
CA LYS A 830 27.45 -29.09 -49.23
C LYS A 830 27.66 -30.35 -48.35
N ARG A 831 26.59 -30.67 -47.60
CA ARG A 831 26.08 -32.01 -47.19
C ARG A 831 26.99 -32.97 -46.39
N ARG A 832 26.45 -33.47 -45.26
CA ARG A 832 25.88 -34.83 -45.14
C ARG A 832 25.10 -35.05 -43.85
N SER A 833 23.88 -35.58 -43.97
CA SER A 833 23.11 -36.18 -42.87
C SER A 833 23.19 -37.72 -42.97
N PRO A 834 23.14 -38.46 -41.85
CA PRO A 834 22.72 -39.87 -41.82
C PRO A 834 21.30 -40.03 -41.22
N PRO A 835 20.62 -41.19 -41.43
CA PRO A 835 19.16 -41.24 -41.42
C PRO A 835 18.51 -42.05 -40.27
N LEU A 836 17.18 -41.90 -40.18
CA LEU A 836 16.21 -42.67 -39.39
C LEU A 836 16.25 -44.19 -39.65
N LYS A 837 15.78 -44.98 -38.67
CA LYS A 837 15.31 -46.37 -38.84
C LYS A 837 14.04 -46.67 -38.03
N MET A 838 13.24 -47.58 -38.57
CA MET A 838 12.00 -48.14 -38.01
C MET A 838 11.96 -49.66 -38.38
N THR A 839 11.05 -50.53 -37.90
CA THR A 839 9.80 -50.23 -37.16
C THR A 839 9.57 -51.08 -35.90
N PRO A 840 9.06 -52.35 -35.91
CA PRO A 840 8.00 -52.65 -34.93
C PRO A 840 8.10 -53.97 -34.15
N VAL A 841 7.04 -54.24 -33.37
CA VAL A 841 6.43 -55.53 -32.92
C VAL A 841 6.24 -55.63 -31.39
N THR A 842 5.05 -56.09 -30.99
CA THR A 842 4.52 -56.27 -29.61
C THR A 842 4.37 -57.79 -29.26
N PRO A 843 3.61 -58.19 -28.21
CA PRO A 843 3.98 -58.34 -26.79
C PRO A 843 4.11 -59.84 -26.38
N PRO A 844 4.30 -60.21 -25.08
CA PRO A 844 3.13 -60.66 -24.28
C PRO A 844 3.20 -60.64 -22.72
N ARG A 845 1.99 -60.61 -22.12
CA ARG A 845 1.47 -61.35 -20.92
C ARG A 845 2.14 -61.32 -19.52
N SER A 846 1.29 -60.89 -18.55
CA SER A 846 0.95 -61.47 -17.23
C SER A 846 2.02 -61.89 -16.21
N ASN A 847 1.88 -61.38 -14.97
CA ASN A 847 1.66 -62.23 -13.78
C ASN A 847 1.16 -61.42 -12.57
N SER A 848 0.22 -61.99 -11.81
CA SER A 848 -0.26 -61.50 -10.52
C SER A 848 0.05 -62.54 -9.41
N PRO A 849 0.36 -62.10 -8.19
CA PRO A 849 0.18 -62.92 -6.99
C PRO A 849 -0.49 -62.10 -5.84
N PRO A 850 -0.78 -62.64 -4.62
CA PRO A 850 -2.16 -62.97 -4.25
C PRO A 850 -2.68 -62.23 -2.98
N PRO A 851 -3.98 -62.34 -2.63
CA PRO A 851 -4.58 -61.61 -1.51
C PRO A 851 -4.44 -62.32 -0.15
N LYS A 852 -4.01 -61.59 0.88
CA LYS A 852 -4.11 -61.90 2.33
C LYS A 852 -4.11 -60.56 3.09
N GLN A 853 -4.78 -60.35 4.23
CA GLN A 853 -5.82 -61.08 4.97
C GLN A 853 -6.54 -60.02 5.84
N LYS A 854 -7.85 -60.14 6.09
CA LYS A 854 -8.55 -59.24 7.04
C LYS A 854 -8.20 -59.64 8.49
N PRO A 855 -7.78 -58.72 9.37
CA PRO A 855 -7.80 -58.94 10.81
C PRO A 855 -9.24 -58.87 11.35
N ALA A 856 -9.50 -59.64 12.41
CA ALA A 856 -10.82 -59.77 13.02
C ALA A 856 -11.14 -58.62 14.00
N LYS A 857 -12.44 -58.37 14.21
CA LYS A 857 -12.95 -57.50 15.29
C LYS A 857 -12.96 -58.26 16.63
N PRO A 858 -12.48 -57.65 17.73
CA PRO A 858 -12.97 -57.91 19.09
C PRO A 858 -14.35 -57.24 19.33
N PRO A 859 -15.06 -57.59 20.42
CA PRO A 859 -16.49 -57.34 20.55
C PRO A 859 -16.88 -55.94 21.06
N LEU A 860 -18.18 -55.63 20.96
CA LEU A 860 -18.78 -54.47 21.61
C LEU A 860 -18.79 -54.64 23.13
N GLU A 861 -18.46 -53.57 23.86
CA GLU A 861 -19.03 -53.31 25.18
C GLU A 861 -20.16 -52.30 25.01
N GLU A 862 -21.35 -52.64 25.49
CA GLU A 862 -22.49 -51.74 25.57
C GLU A 862 -22.34 -50.89 26.84
N GLY A 863 -22.27 -49.57 26.68
CA GLY A 863 -22.03 -48.62 27.76
C GLY A 863 -22.86 -47.34 27.57
N GLU A 864 -24.10 -47.42 28.02
CA GLU A 864 -25.00 -46.35 28.45
C GLU A 864 -25.10 -45.05 27.64
N LEU A 865 -26.29 -44.92 27.03
CA LEU A 865 -27.04 -43.69 26.80
C LEU A 865 -26.76 -42.58 27.82
N SER A 866 -26.37 -41.39 27.34
CA SER A 866 -26.88 -40.15 27.89
C SER A 866 -26.94 -39.07 26.80
N GLU A 867 -28.12 -38.47 26.64
CA GLU A 867 -28.25 -37.22 25.90
C GLU A 867 -27.60 -36.10 26.72
N GLY A 868 -26.72 -35.33 26.09
CA GLY A 868 -25.99 -34.23 26.73
C GLY A 868 -26.05 -33.00 25.84
N GLU A 869 -27.00 -32.11 26.13
CA GLU A 869 -27.00 -30.75 25.59
C GLU A 869 -25.75 -30.03 26.10
N ILE A 870 -24.80 -29.72 25.21
CA ILE A 870 -23.71 -28.80 25.54
C ILE A 870 -24.25 -27.39 25.41
N VAL A 871 -24.76 -26.90 26.54
CA VAL A 871 -24.99 -25.49 26.83
C VAL A 871 -23.66 -24.73 26.66
N SER A 872 -23.76 -23.46 26.29
CA SER A 872 -22.62 -22.56 26.14
C SER A 872 -21.89 -22.29 27.45
N ASP A 873 -20.55 -22.32 27.38
CA ASP A 873 -19.65 -21.38 28.05
C ASP A 873 -18.83 -20.65 26.96
#